data_AF-A0A1V5XHZ9-F1
#
_entry.id   AF-A0A1V5XHZ9-F1
#
_cell.length_a   1.000
_cell.length_b   1.000
_cell.length_c   1.000
_cell.angle_alpha   90.00
_cell.angle_beta   90.00
_cell.angle_gamma   90.00
#
_symmetry.space_group_name_H-M   'P 1'
#
loop_
_entity.id
_entity.type
_entity.pdbx_description
1 polymer ?
#
loop_
_entity_poly.entity_id
_entity_poly.type
_entity_poly.pdbx_seq_one_letter_code
_entity_poly.pdbx_strand_id
1 'polypeptide(L)'
;MSNGSGRERDLVLAPNEFAFISDQTKGNINAYVGPYKTSLANTDQPVRFNDRTKRFEHCSLEESIQLFPTAPEGWYVVLKNPACDETTPKTGTVNGLHDLQVGHKVNIPGPVSFALWPGQMVRIVKGHHLRSNQYLVVRVYDEDSAEKNWGKAVIKPQTDAEASAKPSSELDRPELTMGKLLVIKGTEVSFYIPPTGVEIVRDVNDQYVREAVTLERLEYCILLDEDGNKRFITGPAVVFPEPTETFVERSSQRKFKAIELNELSGLYIKVIAPYEQDGRAFKVGEELFITGKEQMIYFPRPEHALIRYGEQALHYAVAIPAGEGRYCLDRDTGKIQLIRGPRMFLADPRREVMVRRVLDSKLVRAWFPGNEEALAYNQQLQELMKEQGSGDFVFDRTLHKGKTSPPSATQARGETIVADGFPRKTQFTPPRTITLDTKYEGAVTISVWTGYAVMVVSKSGSRKVVVGPSTHLLEYDETLEGMALSTATPKSDDKLLHTAYVRVLHNKVSDVVHAQTKDICSVEVRLSYRVNFEGDPNLWFNVENYVKFLTDHMRSLLRHAIKQVGVQEFYASAADVIRNAVLGRPDETGTRTGRQFPENGMRIYDVEILDVTMGDEAIEELLTEAQHAVVSQTLELEARKRRLEHVEQSEMIERRIAQYQAETKQLQMDLSIEERNKKLAVELADVMANIEARSRQLQGTVAEQKVLGEIKEAELGRAKAASDLELAVANQRMEQRLRELRDEVEAVVKKANAISPELIAALQAFGDRAMVERVAQSMAPLAILGGKSVAEVMASLLKGTALERVLAPSVDTPVEKPKR
;
A
#
# COMPACT_ATOMS: atom_id res chain seq x y z
N MET A 1 -31.52 -83.66 -65.67
CA MET A 1 -31.37 -85.01 -65.08
C MET A 1 -32.41 -85.93 -65.71
N SER A 2 -32.18 -87.24 -65.62
CA SER A 2 -32.90 -88.33 -66.31
C SER A 2 -34.43 -88.35 -66.19
N ASN A 3 -35.09 -88.78 -67.28
CA ASN A 3 -36.48 -89.23 -67.27
C ASN A 3 -36.74 -90.26 -66.16
N GLY A 4 -37.82 -90.04 -65.40
CA GLY A 4 -38.38 -91.00 -64.45
C GLY A 4 -39.83 -91.31 -64.83
N SER A 5 -40.15 -92.60 -64.86
CA SER A 5 -41.45 -93.22 -65.14
C SER A 5 -42.68 -92.44 -64.64
N GLY A 6 -43.78 -92.52 -65.38
CA GLY A 6 -45.06 -91.88 -65.07
C GLY A 6 -45.61 -92.28 -63.71
N ARG A 7 -45.37 -91.43 -62.70
CA ARG A 7 -46.16 -91.36 -61.48
C ARG A 7 -47.37 -90.45 -61.74
N GLU A 8 -48.54 -90.88 -61.29
CA GLU A 8 -49.70 -90.01 -61.19
C GLU A 8 -49.32 -88.77 -60.38
N ARG A 9 -49.41 -87.59 -61.01
CA ARG A 9 -49.11 -86.32 -60.36
C ARG A 9 -50.39 -85.83 -59.68
N ASP A 10 -50.69 -86.42 -58.53
CA ASP A 10 -51.77 -85.98 -57.65
C ASP A 10 -51.46 -84.56 -57.14
N LEU A 11 -52.26 -83.59 -57.59
CA LEU A 11 -52.37 -82.30 -56.92
C LEU A 11 -53.28 -82.46 -55.71
N VAL A 12 -52.71 -82.23 -54.52
CA VAL A 12 -53.44 -82.10 -53.27
C VAL A 12 -53.22 -80.68 -52.78
N LEU A 13 -54.29 -79.90 -52.66
CA LEU A 13 -54.30 -78.56 -52.08
C LEU A 13 -54.94 -78.61 -50.70
N ALA A 14 -54.23 -78.14 -49.68
CA ALA A 14 -54.77 -77.95 -48.35
C ALA A 14 -55.73 -76.75 -48.29
N PRO A 15 -56.51 -76.57 -47.21
CA PRO A 15 -57.20 -75.31 -46.95
C PRO A 15 -56.20 -74.14 -46.97
N ASN A 16 -56.59 -73.03 -47.59
CA ASN A 16 -55.76 -71.84 -47.84
C ASN A 16 -54.62 -72.00 -48.86
N GLU A 17 -54.62 -73.05 -49.68
CA GLU A 17 -53.70 -73.22 -50.81
C GLU A 17 -54.43 -73.13 -52.17
N PHE A 18 -53.76 -72.58 -53.17
CA PHE A 18 -54.21 -72.58 -54.56
C PHE A 18 -53.02 -72.83 -55.52
N ALA A 19 -53.30 -73.34 -56.72
CA ALA A 19 -52.30 -73.54 -57.76
C ALA A 19 -52.84 -73.13 -59.14
N PHE A 20 -51.97 -72.59 -59.98
CA PHE A 20 -52.29 -72.32 -61.38
C PHE A 20 -51.77 -73.45 -62.28
N ILE A 21 -52.64 -73.96 -63.13
CA ILE A 21 -52.31 -75.03 -64.08
C ILE A 21 -52.76 -74.61 -65.47
N SER A 22 -51.84 -74.71 -66.42
CA SER A 22 -52.08 -74.46 -67.83
C SER A 22 -52.42 -75.76 -68.54
N ASP A 23 -53.60 -75.84 -69.16
CA ASP A 23 -53.96 -76.89 -70.11
C ASP A 23 -53.23 -76.60 -71.43
N GLN A 24 -52.24 -77.41 -71.80
CA GLN A 24 -51.48 -77.21 -73.06
C GLN A 24 -52.33 -77.41 -74.32
N THR A 25 -53.49 -78.06 -74.21
CA THR A 25 -54.41 -78.32 -75.34
C THR A 25 -55.26 -77.10 -75.68
N LYS A 26 -55.66 -76.33 -74.66
CA LYS A 26 -56.57 -75.17 -74.81
C LYS A 26 -55.89 -73.83 -74.58
N GLY A 27 -54.70 -73.80 -73.98
CA GLY A 27 -54.00 -72.58 -73.57
C GLY A 27 -54.62 -71.88 -72.34
N ASN A 28 -55.69 -72.46 -71.77
CA ASN A 28 -56.37 -71.90 -70.60
C ASN A 28 -55.56 -72.18 -69.33
N ILE A 29 -55.49 -71.18 -68.45
CA ILE A 29 -54.90 -71.30 -67.12
C ILE A 29 -56.04 -71.31 -66.11
N ASN A 30 -56.17 -72.41 -65.38
CA ASN A 30 -57.19 -72.60 -64.37
C ASN A 30 -56.59 -72.44 -62.97
N ALA A 31 -57.34 -71.82 -62.06
CA ALA A 31 -57.01 -71.70 -60.66
C ALA A 31 -57.68 -72.82 -59.85
N TYR A 32 -56.89 -73.77 -59.39
CA TYR A 32 -57.32 -74.84 -58.50
C TYR A 32 -57.23 -74.31 -57.07
N VAL A 33 -58.31 -74.40 -56.30
CA VAL A 33 -58.40 -73.78 -54.97
C VAL A 33 -58.76 -74.81 -53.93
N GLY A 34 -57.94 -74.91 -52.88
CA GLY A 34 -58.10 -75.86 -51.79
C GLY A 34 -59.32 -75.59 -50.89
N PRO A 35 -59.75 -76.59 -50.09
CA PRO A 35 -59.26 -77.97 -50.08
C PRO A 35 -59.74 -78.74 -51.33
N TYR A 36 -58.82 -79.29 -52.12
CA TYR A 36 -59.14 -79.96 -53.39
C TYR A 36 -58.08 -81.02 -53.72
N LYS A 37 -58.51 -82.18 -54.21
CA LYS A 37 -57.64 -83.24 -54.71
C LYS A 37 -58.01 -83.61 -56.14
N THR A 38 -57.02 -83.68 -57.02
CA THR A 38 -57.18 -84.18 -58.40
C THR A 38 -55.87 -84.76 -58.93
N SER A 39 -55.96 -85.76 -59.81
CA SER A 39 -54.79 -86.26 -60.54
C SER A 39 -54.64 -85.46 -61.84
N LEU A 40 -53.44 -84.94 -62.10
CA LEU A 40 -53.18 -84.11 -63.29
C LEU A 40 -53.00 -84.95 -64.56
N ALA A 41 -53.53 -84.47 -65.68
CA ALA A 41 -53.33 -85.10 -66.98
C ALA A 41 -51.91 -84.83 -67.52
N ASN A 42 -51.46 -85.64 -68.48
CA ASN A 42 -50.15 -85.43 -69.13
C ASN A 42 -50.04 -84.10 -69.92
N THR A 43 -51.17 -83.47 -70.22
CA THR A 43 -51.28 -82.14 -70.88
C THR A 43 -51.31 -80.98 -69.89
N ASP A 44 -51.42 -81.25 -68.59
CA ASP A 44 -51.54 -80.24 -67.54
C ASP A 44 -50.16 -79.83 -67.03
N GLN A 45 -49.80 -78.57 -67.23
CA GLN A 45 -48.52 -78.02 -66.80
C GLN A 45 -48.70 -77.04 -65.63
N PRO A 46 -48.13 -77.33 -64.45
CA PRO A 46 -48.05 -76.36 -63.37
C PRO A 46 -47.30 -75.10 -63.81
N VAL A 47 -47.88 -73.94 -63.49
CA VAL A 47 -47.33 -72.62 -63.82
C VAL A 47 -47.43 -71.69 -62.62
N ARG A 48 -46.55 -70.70 -62.57
CA ARG A 48 -46.61 -69.62 -61.58
C ARG A 48 -46.62 -68.28 -62.30
N PHE A 49 -47.50 -67.37 -61.87
CA PHE A 49 -47.45 -65.99 -62.35
C PHE A 49 -46.28 -65.26 -61.68
N ASN A 50 -45.43 -64.63 -62.48
CA ASN A 50 -44.31 -63.85 -62.00
C ASN A 50 -44.62 -62.34 -62.13
N ASP A 51 -44.89 -61.69 -61.00
CA ASP A 51 -45.26 -60.27 -60.91
C ASP A 51 -44.25 -59.30 -61.55
N ARG A 52 -42.97 -59.71 -61.69
CA ARG A 52 -41.92 -58.87 -62.28
C ARG A 52 -41.88 -58.98 -63.81
N THR A 53 -41.94 -60.20 -64.34
CA THR A 53 -41.90 -60.46 -65.79
C THR A 53 -43.29 -60.35 -66.44
N LYS A 54 -44.36 -60.34 -65.62
CA LYS A 54 -45.78 -60.36 -66.02
C LYS A 54 -46.14 -61.56 -66.91
N ARG A 55 -45.44 -62.68 -66.73
CA ARG A 55 -45.62 -63.92 -67.49
C ARG A 55 -45.92 -65.08 -66.55
N PHE A 56 -46.58 -66.09 -67.10
CA PHE A 56 -46.67 -67.40 -66.47
C PHE A 56 -45.41 -68.19 -66.81
N GLU A 57 -44.69 -68.60 -65.79
CA GLU A 57 -43.45 -69.37 -65.90
C GLU A 57 -43.73 -70.82 -65.52
N HIS A 58 -43.21 -71.77 -66.30
CA HIS A 58 -43.37 -73.19 -66.00
C HIS A 58 -42.54 -73.55 -64.77
N CYS A 59 -43.18 -74.21 -63.80
CA CYS A 59 -42.54 -74.58 -62.54
C CYS A 59 -42.84 -76.04 -62.18
N SER A 60 -42.23 -76.53 -61.10
CA SER A 60 -42.61 -77.80 -60.49
C SER A 60 -44.01 -77.73 -59.86
N LEU A 61 -44.56 -78.90 -59.48
CA LEU A 61 -45.88 -78.95 -58.83
C LEU A 61 -45.86 -78.21 -57.49
N GLU A 62 -44.83 -78.44 -56.68
CA GLU A 62 -44.63 -77.83 -55.36
C GLU A 62 -44.48 -76.30 -55.45
N GLU A 63 -43.76 -75.79 -56.46
CA GLU A 63 -43.61 -74.33 -56.69
C GLU A 63 -44.87 -73.64 -57.23
N SER A 64 -45.83 -74.40 -57.76
CA SER A 64 -47.12 -73.86 -58.24
C SER A 64 -48.13 -73.63 -57.12
N ILE A 65 -47.99 -74.40 -56.03
CA ILE A 65 -48.82 -74.30 -54.83
C ILE A 65 -48.45 -73.02 -54.08
N GLN A 66 -49.45 -72.18 -53.84
CA GLN A 66 -49.32 -70.86 -53.23
C GLN A 66 -50.34 -70.71 -52.11
N LEU A 67 -49.96 -70.05 -51.03
CA LEU A 67 -50.86 -69.73 -49.92
C LEU A 67 -51.75 -68.54 -50.28
N PHE A 68 -53.00 -68.55 -49.82
CA PHE A 68 -53.94 -67.43 -49.97
C PHE A 68 -53.32 -66.15 -49.41
N PRO A 69 -53.25 -65.07 -50.21
CA PRO A 69 -52.88 -63.75 -49.72
C PRO A 69 -53.80 -63.32 -48.57
N THR A 70 -53.26 -63.38 -47.36
CA THR A 70 -54.02 -63.18 -46.13
C THR A 70 -53.58 -61.89 -45.47
N ALA A 71 -54.48 -60.90 -45.44
CA ALA A 71 -54.30 -59.69 -44.65
C ALA A 71 -55.09 -59.84 -43.35
N PRO A 72 -54.43 -59.94 -42.17
CA PRO A 72 -55.11 -59.93 -40.89
C PRO A 72 -55.66 -58.53 -40.57
N GLU A 73 -56.38 -58.39 -39.45
CA GLU A 73 -56.90 -57.11 -39.00
C GLU A 73 -55.79 -56.04 -38.91
N GLY A 74 -56.10 -54.81 -39.34
CA GLY A 74 -55.13 -53.72 -39.40
C GLY A 74 -54.10 -53.80 -40.54
N TRP A 75 -54.25 -54.75 -41.47
CA TRP A 75 -53.51 -54.80 -42.73
C TRP A 75 -54.46 -54.61 -43.91
N TYR A 76 -53.93 -54.38 -45.11
CA TYR A 76 -54.71 -54.27 -46.32
C TYR A 76 -54.00 -54.92 -47.51
N VAL A 77 -54.81 -55.41 -48.45
CA VAL A 77 -54.37 -55.98 -49.72
C VAL A 77 -54.44 -54.90 -50.79
N VAL A 78 -53.31 -54.62 -51.44
CA VAL A 78 -53.29 -53.91 -52.73
C VAL A 78 -53.41 -54.96 -53.82
N LEU A 79 -54.60 -55.09 -54.41
CA LEU A 79 -54.88 -55.98 -55.53
C LEU A 79 -54.75 -55.20 -56.84
N LYS A 80 -54.01 -55.75 -57.81
CA LYS A 80 -54.00 -55.25 -59.19
C LYS A 80 -54.75 -56.22 -60.09
N ASN A 81 -55.41 -55.67 -61.10
CA ASN A 81 -56.31 -56.39 -62.02
C ASN A 81 -57.47 -57.04 -61.25
N PRO A 82 -58.31 -56.28 -60.50
CA PRO A 82 -59.46 -56.85 -59.81
C PRO A 82 -60.42 -57.53 -60.81
N ALA A 83 -61.20 -58.50 -60.33
CA ALA A 83 -62.29 -59.08 -61.11
C ALA A 83 -63.37 -58.03 -61.39
N CYS A 84 -63.99 -58.04 -62.57
CA CYS A 84 -65.05 -57.08 -62.92
C CYS A 84 -66.22 -57.09 -61.94
N ASP A 85 -66.57 -58.26 -61.41
CA ASP A 85 -67.69 -58.46 -60.48
C ASP A 85 -67.26 -58.43 -58.99
N GLU A 86 -66.03 -57.99 -58.68
CA GLU A 86 -65.40 -58.05 -57.34
C GLU A 86 -65.31 -59.47 -56.71
N THR A 87 -65.66 -60.53 -57.45
CA THR A 87 -65.66 -61.91 -56.96
C THR A 87 -64.27 -62.53 -56.80
N THR A 88 -64.16 -63.46 -55.85
CA THR A 88 -62.97 -64.29 -55.62
C THR A 88 -63.18 -65.72 -56.14
N PRO A 89 -62.11 -66.46 -56.48
CA PRO A 89 -62.20 -67.86 -56.88
C PRO A 89 -62.87 -68.73 -55.80
N LYS A 90 -63.77 -69.63 -56.21
CA LYS A 90 -64.52 -70.51 -55.30
C LYS A 90 -63.64 -71.61 -54.72
N THR A 91 -63.62 -71.71 -53.39
CA THR A 91 -62.89 -72.73 -52.63
C THR A 91 -63.39 -74.14 -52.89
N GLY A 92 -62.49 -75.11 -52.99
CA GLY A 92 -62.83 -76.52 -53.23
C GLY A 92 -63.29 -76.83 -54.66
N THR A 93 -63.00 -75.95 -55.62
CA THR A 93 -63.34 -76.15 -57.04
C THR A 93 -62.22 -75.69 -57.97
N VAL A 94 -62.28 -76.15 -59.23
CA VAL A 94 -61.48 -75.62 -60.33
C VAL A 94 -62.17 -74.37 -60.87
N ASN A 95 -61.48 -73.24 -60.84
CA ASN A 95 -61.96 -71.97 -61.37
C ASN A 95 -61.27 -71.69 -62.71
N GLY A 96 -62.04 -71.35 -63.75
CA GLY A 96 -61.50 -71.01 -65.07
C GLY A 96 -60.89 -69.61 -65.13
N LEU A 97 -60.62 -69.13 -66.35
CA LEU A 97 -60.35 -67.71 -66.58
C LEU A 97 -61.62 -66.88 -66.28
N HIS A 98 -61.42 -65.68 -65.75
CA HIS A 98 -62.47 -64.72 -65.40
C HIS A 98 -62.02 -63.31 -65.83
N ASP A 99 -62.97 -62.43 -66.13
CA ASP A 99 -62.66 -61.10 -66.67
C ASP A 99 -62.06 -60.18 -65.60
N LEU A 100 -60.85 -59.69 -65.87
CA LEU A 100 -60.09 -58.81 -64.98
C LEU A 100 -60.00 -57.39 -65.56
N GLN A 101 -60.15 -56.38 -64.71
CA GLN A 101 -59.94 -54.97 -65.04
C GLN A 101 -58.44 -54.67 -65.11
N VAL A 102 -57.78 -55.11 -66.19
CA VAL A 102 -56.32 -55.00 -66.34
C VAL A 102 -55.87 -53.53 -66.28
N GLY A 103 -54.93 -53.24 -65.38
CA GLY A 103 -54.40 -51.89 -65.14
C GLY A 103 -55.00 -51.20 -63.91
N HIS A 104 -56.18 -51.61 -63.45
CA HIS A 104 -56.77 -51.06 -62.23
C HIS A 104 -56.15 -51.65 -60.96
N LYS A 105 -56.26 -50.90 -59.86
CA LYS A 105 -55.71 -51.22 -58.53
C LYS A 105 -56.79 -50.92 -57.48
N VAL A 106 -56.98 -51.84 -56.54
CA VAL A 106 -57.97 -51.75 -55.45
C VAL A 106 -57.26 -51.99 -54.12
N ASN A 107 -57.61 -51.19 -53.11
CA ASN A 107 -57.14 -51.38 -51.74
C ASN A 107 -58.27 -52.05 -50.93
N ILE A 108 -58.05 -53.29 -50.48
CA ILE A 108 -59.03 -54.09 -49.73
C ILE A 108 -58.56 -54.17 -48.26
N PRO A 109 -59.28 -53.57 -47.28
CA PRO A 109 -58.91 -53.69 -45.87
C PRO A 109 -59.13 -55.12 -45.35
N GLY A 110 -58.27 -55.58 -44.45
CA GLY A 110 -58.43 -56.86 -43.76
C GLY A 110 -59.52 -56.80 -42.66
N PRO A 111 -59.99 -57.96 -42.15
CA PRO A 111 -59.43 -59.29 -42.38
C PRO A 111 -59.94 -59.94 -43.68
N VAL A 112 -59.03 -60.30 -44.60
CA VAL A 112 -59.36 -60.99 -45.86
C VAL A 112 -58.34 -62.09 -46.19
N SER A 113 -58.82 -63.22 -46.70
CA SER A 113 -58.01 -64.33 -47.22
C SER A 113 -58.76 -64.98 -48.37
N PHE A 114 -58.16 -64.99 -49.56
CA PHE A 114 -58.77 -65.52 -50.78
C PHE A 114 -57.70 -65.98 -51.78
N ALA A 115 -58.04 -66.92 -52.67
CA ALA A 115 -57.16 -67.30 -53.78
C ALA A 115 -57.13 -66.22 -54.88
N LEU A 116 -56.08 -66.16 -55.68
CA LEU A 116 -55.99 -65.20 -56.79
C LEU A 116 -56.54 -65.78 -58.10
N TRP A 117 -57.18 -64.94 -58.91
CA TRP A 117 -57.44 -65.27 -60.32
C TRP A 117 -56.12 -65.23 -61.13
N PRO A 118 -55.99 -66.01 -62.23
CA PRO A 118 -54.81 -65.98 -63.07
C PRO A 118 -54.53 -64.58 -63.63
N GLY A 119 -53.35 -64.02 -63.34
CA GLY A 119 -52.95 -62.67 -63.78
C GLY A 119 -53.27 -61.53 -62.80
N GLN A 120 -53.84 -61.84 -61.64
CA GLN A 120 -53.88 -60.90 -60.51
C GLN A 120 -52.50 -60.81 -59.84
N MET A 121 -52.15 -59.61 -59.39
CA MET A 121 -50.97 -59.37 -58.56
C MET A 121 -51.40 -58.79 -57.22
N VAL A 122 -50.73 -59.21 -56.15
CA VAL A 122 -51.13 -58.88 -54.79
C VAL A 122 -49.96 -58.30 -54.01
N ARG A 123 -50.22 -57.28 -53.19
CA ARG A 123 -49.25 -56.81 -52.20
C ARG A 123 -49.95 -56.60 -50.86
N ILE A 124 -49.58 -57.41 -49.88
CA ILE A 124 -50.04 -57.27 -48.50
C ILE A 124 -49.22 -56.13 -47.86
N VAL A 125 -49.92 -55.13 -47.33
CA VAL A 125 -49.31 -53.94 -46.71
C VAL A 125 -49.90 -53.76 -45.31
N LYS A 126 -49.05 -53.50 -44.32
CA LYS A 126 -49.50 -53.18 -42.97
C LYS A 126 -50.19 -51.80 -42.96
N GLY A 127 -51.32 -51.68 -42.26
CA GLY A 127 -51.97 -50.40 -42.04
C GLY A 127 -51.10 -49.44 -41.23
N HIS A 128 -51.30 -48.14 -41.44
CA HIS A 128 -50.35 -47.13 -41.02
C HIS A 128 -50.78 -46.54 -39.67
N HIS A 129 -50.08 -46.92 -38.61
CA HIS A 129 -50.22 -46.31 -37.30
C HIS A 129 -49.45 -45.00 -37.26
N LEU A 130 -50.09 -43.95 -36.74
CA LEU A 130 -49.52 -42.62 -36.62
C LEU A 130 -49.51 -42.20 -35.15
N ARG A 131 -48.38 -41.64 -34.70
CA ARG A 131 -48.29 -40.87 -33.46
C ARG A 131 -48.63 -39.40 -33.73
N SER A 132 -48.94 -38.62 -32.69
CA SER A 132 -49.24 -37.19 -32.79
C SER A 132 -48.21 -36.38 -33.59
N ASN A 133 -46.94 -36.80 -33.60
CA ASN A 133 -45.84 -36.15 -34.31
C ASN A 133 -45.46 -36.83 -35.65
N GLN A 134 -46.36 -37.57 -36.27
CA GLN A 134 -46.13 -38.27 -37.52
C GLN A 134 -47.20 -37.94 -38.57
N TYR A 135 -46.88 -38.12 -39.84
CA TYR A 135 -47.81 -37.88 -40.94
C TYR A 135 -47.57 -38.83 -42.12
N LEU A 136 -48.57 -38.93 -43.00
CA LEU A 136 -48.46 -39.59 -44.30
C LEU A 136 -48.57 -38.55 -45.40
N VAL A 137 -47.78 -38.71 -46.46
CA VAL A 137 -48.04 -38.03 -47.73
C VAL A 137 -48.77 -38.99 -48.65
N VAL A 138 -49.90 -38.54 -49.17
CA VAL A 138 -50.88 -39.33 -49.89
C VAL A 138 -51.09 -38.70 -51.26
N ARG A 139 -51.08 -39.51 -52.32
CA ARG A 139 -51.31 -39.08 -53.70
C ARG A 139 -52.58 -39.70 -54.26
N VAL A 140 -53.41 -38.88 -54.89
CA VAL A 140 -54.52 -39.37 -55.73
C VAL A 140 -53.94 -39.87 -57.06
N TYR A 141 -54.20 -41.14 -57.40
CA TYR A 141 -53.77 -41.72 -58.69
C TYR A 141 -54.93 -41.93 -59.67
N ASP A 142 -56.17 -41.98 -59.17
CA ASP A 142 -57.40 -42.15 -59.93
C ASP A 142 -58.51 -41.40 -59.17
N GLU A 143 -58.99 -40.32 -59.78
CA GLU A 143 -59.92 -39.32 -59.23
C GLU A 143 -61.33 -39.89 -59.07
N ASP A 144 -61.88 -40.48 -60.14
CA ASP A 144 -63.18 -41.17 -60.13
C ASP A 144 -63.26 -42.26 -59.06
N SER A 145 -62.18 -43.03 -58.89
CA SER A 145 -62.10 -44.06 -57.86
C SER A 145 -61.91 -43.48 -56.46
N ALA A 146 -61.15 -42.38 -56.32
CA ALA A 146 -60.91 -41.75 -55.03
C ALA A 146 -62.20 -41.12 -54.47
N GLU A 147 -62.97 -40.39 -55.28
CA GLU A 147 -64.24 -39.78 -54.86
C GLU A 147 -65.25 -40.84 -54.38
N LYS A 148 -65.44 -41.91 -55.17
CA LYS A 148 -66.40 -43.00 -54.87
C LYS A 148 -66.02 -43.80 -53.63
N ASN A 149 -64.73 -43.87 -53.28
CA ASN A 149 -64.23 -44.71 -52.19
C ASN A 149 -63.66 -43.94 -50.99
N TRP A 150 -63.65 -42.60 -50.99
CA TRP A 150 -63.11 -41.80 -49.89
C TRP A 150 -63.76 -42.15 -48.53
N GLY A 151 -65.09 -42.31 -48.52
CA GLY A 151 -65.85 -42.74 -47.34
C GLY A 151 -65.64 -44.20 -46.90
N LYS A 152 -64.89 -45.01 -47.68
CA LYS A 152 -64.47 -46.37 -47.33
C LYS A 152 -63.06 -46.42 -46.70
N ALA A 153 -62.40 -45.28 -46.54
CA ALA A 153 -61.11 -45.21 -45.84
C ALA A 153 -61.26 -45.64 -44.38
N VAL A 154 -60.40 -46.54 -43.90
CA VAL A 154 -60.38 -46.92 -42.48
C VAL A 154 -59.55 -45.89 -41.73
N ILE A 155 -60.25 -44.95 -41.09
CA ILE A 155 -59.68 -43.86 -40.30
C ILE A 155 -60.08 -44.08 -38.85
N LYS A 156 -59.10 -44.19 -37.94
CA LYS A 156 -59.35 -44.06 -36.50
C LYS A 156 -58.88 -42.68 -36.03
N PRO A 157 -59.73 -41.84 -35.41
CA PRO A 157 -59.30 -40.56 -34.85
C PRO A 157 -58.32 -40.75 -33.68
N GLN A 158 -57.65 -39.68 -33.25
CA GLN A 158 -56.68 -39.73 -32.15
C GLN A 158 -57.28 -39.42 -30.75
N THR A 159 -58.60 -39.20 -30.63
CA THR A 159 -59.24 -38.80 -29.35
C THR A 159 -60.32 -39.79 -28.92
N ASP A 160 -60.16 -40.38 -27.73
CA ASP A 160 -61.17 -41.24 -27.08
C ASP A 160 -62.31 -40.41 -26.47
N ALA A 161 -63.05 -39.71 -27.32
CA ALA A 161 -64.31 -39.08 -26.92
C ALA A 161 -65.47 -40.05 -27.19
N GLU A 162 -65.98 -40.69 -26.14
CA GLU A 162 -67.24 -41.45 -26.16
C GLU A 162 -68.45 -40.52 -26.40
N ALA A 163 -68.62 -40.01 -27.62
CA ALA A 163 -69.78 -39.24 -28.01
C ALA A 163 -70.06 -39.35 -29.52
N SER A 164 -71.03 -40.19 -29.88
CA SER A 164 -71.55 -40.42 -31.23
C SER A 164 -70.55 -40.91 -32.27
N ALA A 165 -70.76 -42.15 -32.73
CA ALA A 165 -70.39 -42.54 -34.08
C ALA A 165 -71.25 -41.75 -35.09
N LYS A 166 -70.91 -40.47 -35.31
CA LYS A 166 -71.28 -39.81 -36.57
C LYS A 166 -70.48 -40.52 -37.66
N PRO A 167 -71.11 -41.05 -38.73
CA PRO A 167 -70.35 -41.42 -39.90
C PRO A 167 -69.59 -40.18 -40.38
N SER A 168 -68.31 -40.33 -40.72
CA SER A 168 -67.45 -39.23 -41.17
C SER A 168 -67.82 -38.80 -42.59
N SER A 169 -68.98 -38.16 -42.73
CA SER A 169 -69.55 -37.66 -43.99
C SER A 169 -69.31 -36.15 -44.21
N GLU A 170 -68.76 -35.45 -43.19
CA GLU A 170 -68.51 -34.00 -43.17
C GLU A 170 -67.15 -33.66 -42.52
N LEU A 171 -66.09 -34.43 -42.84
CA LEU A 171 -64.77 -33.83 -42.96
C LEU A 171 -64.74 -33.13 -44.32
N ASP A 172 -64.21 -31.91 -44.40
CA ASP A 172 -64.05 -31.17 -45.65
C ASP A 172 -63.52 -32.11 -46.73
N ARG A 173 -64.31 -32.34 -47.78
CA ARG A 173 -63.85 -33.16 -48.91
C ARG A 173 -62.77 -32.34 -49.61
N PRO A 174 -61.48 -32.69 -49.51
CA PRO A 174 -60.48 -31.98 -50.30
C PRO A 174 -60.81 -32.25 -51.77
N GLU A 175 -60.64 -31.28 -52.68
CA GLU A 175 -60.77 -31.59 -54.11
C GLU A 175 -59.76 -32.68 -54.47
N LEU A 176 -60.22 -33.83 -54.97
CA LEU A 176 -59.43 -35.04 -55.19
C LEU A 176 -58.87 -35.13 -56.61
N THR A 177 -58.28 -34.04 -57.11
CA THR A 177 -57.72 -34.01 -58.46
C THR A 177 -56.55 -34.98 -58.65
N MET A 178 -56.49 -35.63 -59.82
CA MET A 178 -55.41 -36.56 -60.17
C MET A 178 -54.01 -35.95 -59.93
N GLY A 179 -53.14 -36.70 -59.25
CA GLY A 179 -51.76 -36.29 -58.95
C GLY A 179 -51.62 -35.40 -57.71
N LYS A 180 -52.71 -34.84 -57.16
CA LYS A 180 -52.68 -34.00 -55.97
C LYS A 180 -52.12 -34.76 -54.77
N LEU A 181 -51.28 -34.07 -54.00
CA LEU A 181 -50.70 -34.56 -52.76
C LEU A 181 -51.48 -34.01 -51.56
N LEU A 182 -51.69 -34.86 -50.55
CA LEU A 182 -52.41 -34.57 -49.31
C LEU A 182 -51.59 -35.05 -48.12
N VAL A 183 -51.66 -34.32 -47.00
CA VAL A 183 -50.94 -34.65 -45.76
C VAL A 183 -51.94 -35.11 -44.70
N ILE A 184 -51.88 -36.39 -44.31
CA ILE A 184 -52.69 -36.96 -43.24
C ILE A 184 -51.92 -36.79 -41.92
N LYS A 185 -52.41 -35.93 -41.03
CA LYS A 185 -51.73 -35.56 -39.78
C LYS A 185 -52.05 -36.54 -38.65
N GLY A 186 -51.03 -36.99 -37.93
CA GLY A 186 -51.19 -37.89 -36.78
C GLY A 186 -52.01 -37.30 -35.64
N THR A 187 -51.97 -35.97 -35.44
CA THR A 187 -52.83 -35.27 -34.45
C THR A 187 -54.32 -35.51 -34.64
N GLU A 188 -54.75 -35.78 -35.87
CA GLU A 188 -56.15 -36.00 -36.25
C GLU A 188 -56.44 -37.51 -36.36
N VAL A 189 -55.49 -38.29 -36.92
CA VAL A 189 -55.67 -39.71 -37.27
C VAL A 189 -54.62 -40.59 -36.60
N SER A 190 -55.04 -41.56 -35.78
CA SER A 190 -54.16 -42.54 -35.11
C SER A 190 -53.86 -43.78 -35.98
N PHE A 191 -54.76 -44.12 -36.90
CA PHE A 191 -54.60 -45.25 -37.83
C PHE A 191 -55.27 -44.97 -39.17
N TYR A 192 -54.55 -45.25 -40.26
CA TYR A 192 -54.99 -44.98 -41.63
C TYR A 192 -54.75 -46.17 -42.57
N ILE A 193 -55.78 -46.54 -43.33
CA ILE A 193 -55.69 -47.38 -44.53
C ILE A 193 -56.20 -46.55 -45.73
N PRO A 194 -55.41 -46.38 -46.80
CA PRO A 194 -55.81 -45.58 -47.95
C PRO A 194 -56.96 -46.24 -48.73
N PRO A 195 -58.01 -45.50 -49.12
CA PRO A 195 -59.08 -46.02 -49.97
C PRO A 195 -58.56 -46.30 -51.39
N THR A 196 -59.36 -46.98 -52.22
CA THR A 196 -59.10 -47.12 -53.66
C THR A 196 -59.07 -45.74 -54.34
N GLY A 197 -58.28 -45.59 -55.42
CA GLY A 197 -57.94 -44.30 -56.04
C GLY A 197 -56.81 -43.52 -55.35
N VAL A 198 -56.42 -43.93 -54.15
CA VAL A 198 -55.48 -43.22 -53.28
C VAL A 198 -54.28 -44.11 -52.91
N GLU A 199 -53.06 -43.57 -52.92
CA GLU A 199 -51.86 -44.28 -52.48
C GLU A 199 -50.95 -43.44 -51.60
N ILE A 200 -50.21 -44.10 -50.70
CA ILE A 200 -49.26 -43.43 -49.79
C ILE A 200 -47.90 -43.37 -50.47
N VAL A 201 -47.38 -42.15 -50.59
CA VAL A 201 -46.07 -41.85 -51.18
C VAL A 201 -44.99 -42.14 -50.15
N ARG A 202 -44.02 -42.96 -50.54
CA ARG A 202 -42.85 -43.27 -49.69
C ARG A 202 -41.91 -42.07 -49.60
N ASP A 203 -41.23 -41.95 -48.48
CA ASP A 203 -40.13 -41.01 -48.30
C ASP A 203 -38.83 -41.54 -48.92
N VAL A 204 -37.77 -40.71 -48.96
CA VAL A 204 -36.44 -41.04 -49.50
C VAL A 204 -35.86 -42.32 -48.87
N ASN A 205 -36.22 -42.62 -47.62
CA ASN A 205 -35.80 -43.82 -46.87
C ASN A 205 -36.69 -45.06 -47.10
N ASP A 206 -37.53 -45.08 -48.15
CA ASP A 206 -38.55 -46.12 -48.47
C ASP A 206 -39.66 -46.32 -47.39
N GLN A 207 -39.74 -45.40 -46.41
CA GLN A 207 -40.71 -45.43 -45.32
C GLN A 207 -42.03 -44.73 -45.72
N TYR A 208 -43.16 -45.24 -45.23
CA TYR A 208 -44.49 -44.64 -45.45
C TYR A 208 -44.81 -43.50 -44.47
N VAL A 209 -44.41 -43.67 -43.21
CA VAL A 209 -44.67 -42.71 -42.13
C VAL A 209 -43.51 -41.73 -42.04
N ARG A 210 -43.81 -40.44 -42.06
CA ARG A 210 -42.84 -39.34 -41.92
C ARG A 210 -42.96 -38.70 -40.55
N GLU A 211 -41.87 -38.10 -40.06
CA GLU A 211 -41.85 -37.42 -38.76
C GLU A 211 -42.01 -35.90 -38.92
N ALA A 212 -42.96 -35.34 -38.17
CA ALA A 212 -43.24 -33.93 -38.06
C ALA A 212 -42.31 -33.25 -37.04
N VAL A 213 -42.11 -31.94 -37.16
CA VAL A 213 -41.24 -31.19 -36.26
C VAL A 213 -42.05 -30.70 -35.06
N THR A 214 -41.75 -31.23 -33.87
CA THR A 214 -42.35 -30.78 -32.60
C THR A 214 -41.59 -29.59 -32.03
N LEU A 215 -42.14 -28.39 -32.09
CA LEU A 215 -41.53 -27.21 -31.49
C LEU A 215 -41.87 -27.10 -30.01
N GLU A 216 -40.86 -26.90 -29.17
CA GLU A 216 -41.03 -26.51 -27.77
C GLU A 216 -41.20 -24.99 -27.63
N ARG A 217 -41.33 -24.49 -26.40
CA ARG A 217 -41.35 -23.04 -26.14
C ARG A 217 -40.01 -22.42 -26.53
N LEU A 218 -40.05 -21.23 -27.14
CA LEU A 218 -38.87 -20.52 -27.69
C LEU A 218 -38.19 -21.22 -28.88
N GLU A 219 -38.79 -22.26 -29.45
CA GLU A 219 -38.33 -22.87 -30.70
C GLU A 219 -39.14 -22.35 -31.90
N TYR A 220 -38.53 -22.37 -33.07
CA TYR A 220 -39.17 -22.15 -34.36
C TYR A 220 -38.56 -23.07 -35.42
N CYS A 221 -39.30 -23.32 -36.50
CA CYS A 221 -38.76 -23.92 -37.72
C CYS A 221 -39.07 -23.05 -38.93
N ILE A 222 -38.34 -23.31 -40.02
CA ILE A 222 -38.53 -22.64 -41.31
C ILE A 222 -38.92 -23.73 -42.31
N LEU A 223 -40.08 -23.56 -42.93
CA LEU A 223 -40.51 -24.32 -44.09
C LEU A 223 -40.20 -23.51 -45.35
N LEU A 224 -39.73 -24.18 -46.40
CA LEU A 224 -39.48 -23.62 -47.71
C LEU A 224 -40.37 -24.34 -48.73
N ASP A 225 -41.21 -23.57 -49.39
CA ASP A 225 -42.08 -24.04 -50.47
C ASP A 225 -41.39 -23.97 -51.84
N GLU A 226 -41.94 -24.65 -52.85
CA GLU A 226 -41.38 -24.68 -54.22
C GLU A 226 -41.38 -23.29 -54.88
N ASP A 227 -42.33 -22.42 -54.52
CA ASP A 227 -42.37 -21.00 -54.91
C ASP A 227 -41.25 -20.14 -54.29
N GLY A 228 -40.41 -20.72 -53.42
CA GLY A 228 -39.34 -20.02 -52.71
C GLY A 228 -39.80 -19.22 -51.47
N ASN A 229 -41.11 -19.21 -51.22
CA ASN A 229 -41.71 -18.63 -50.02
C ASN A 229 -41.27 -19.38 -48.77
N LYS A 230 -41.07 -18.64 -47.67
CA LYS A 230 -40.61 -19.19 -46.39
C LYS A 230 -41.63 -18.96 -45.29
N ARG A 231 -42.12 -20.04 -44.71
CA ARG A 231 -43.07 -20.01 -43.60
C ARG A 231 -42.34 -20.27 -42.29
N PHE A 232 -42.42 -19.30 -41.37
CA PHE A 232 -41.80 -19.36 -40.05
C PHE A 232 -42.89 -19.73 -39.04
N ILE A 233 -42.70 -20.83 -38.30
CA ILE A 233 -43.67 -21.30 -37.31
C ILE A 233 -42.97 -21.39 -35.95
N THR A 234 -43.60 -20.82 -34.92
CA THR A 234 -43.09 -20.75 -33.55
C THR A 234 -43.81 -21.74 -32.64
N GLY A 235 -43.10 -22.36 -31.70
CA GLY A 235 -43.68 -23.29 -30.73
C GLY A 235 -44.37 -22.63 -29.52
N PRO A 236 -45.11 -23.40 -28.71
CA PRO A 236 -45.23 -24.85 -28.78
C PRO A 236 -46.24 -25.32 -29.84
N ALA A 237 -45.80 -26.12 -30.81
CA ALA A 237 -46.63 -26.58 -31.93
C ALA A 237 -46.08 -27.87 -32.54
N VAL A 238 -46.96 -28.74 -33.05
CA VAL A 238 -46.54 -29.84 -33.95
C VAL A 238 -46.66 -29.34 -35.38
N VAL A 239 -45.52 -29.19 -36.05
CA VAL A 239 -45.45 -28.61 -37.39
C VAL A 239 -45.42 -29.69 -38.45
N PHE A 240 -46.47 -29.70 -39.26
CA PHE A 240 -46.59 -30.50 -40.46
C PHE A 240 -46.29 -29.63 -41.68
N PRO A 241 -45.42 -30.06 -42.62
CA PRO A 241 -45.26 -29.37 -43.88
C PRO A 241 -46.53 -29.52 -44.73
N GLU A 242 -46.80 -28.53 -45.57
CA GLU A 242 -47.70 -28.67 -46.71
C GLU A 242 -47.07 -29.60 -47.79
N PRO A 243 -47.84 -30.11 -48.76
CA PRO A 243 -47.37 -31.20 -49.61
C PRO A 243 -46.14 -30.88 -50.49
N THR A 244 -45.91 -29.60 -50.78
CA THR A 244 -44.76 -29.04 -51.52
C THR A 244 -43.69 -28.45 -50.61
N GLU A 245 -43.99 -28.21 -49.33
CA GLU A 245 -43.04 -27.62 -48.39
C GLU A 245 -41.99 -28.63 -47.90
N THR A 246 -40.78 -28.12 -47.70
CA THR A 246 -39.66 -28.85 -47.10
C THR A 246 -39.14 -28.12 -45.87
N PHE A 247 -38.67 -28.85 -44.86
CA PHE A 247 -37.99 -28.23 -43.72
C PHE A 247 -36.61 -27.74 -44.13
N VAL A 248 -36.31 -26.47 -43.86
CA VAL A 248 -34.97 -25.91 -44.06
C VAL A 248 -34.03 -26.51 -43.01
N GLU A 249 -33.17 -27.41 -43.45
CA GLU A 249 -32.12 -27.99 -42.62
C GLU A 249 -30.87 -27.11 -42.60
N ARG A 250 -30.29 -26.92 -41.40
CA ARG A 250 -28.92 -26.39 -41.23
C ARG A 250 -28.21 -27.23 -40.18
N SER A 251 -26.98 -27.67 -40.47
CA SER A 251 -26.21 -28.56 -39.58
C SER A 251 -26.99 -29.81 -39.13
N SER A 252 -27.82 -30.36 -40.04
CA SER A 252 -28.76 -31.47 -39.79
C SER A 252 -29.85 -31.20 -38.73
N GLN A 253 -30.10 -29.93 -38.37
CA GLN A 253 -31.19 -29.51 -37.49
C GLN A 253 -32.34 -28.85 -38.27
N ARG A 254 -33.58 -29.16 -37.88
CA ARG A 254 -34.84 -28.58 -38.40
C ARG A 254 -35.54 -27.64 -37.41
N LYS A 255 -35.04 -27.57 -36.17
CA LYS A 255 -35.54 -26.73 -35.08
C LYS A 255 -34.46 -25.70 -34.75
N PHE A 256 -34.88 -24.46 -34.52
CA PHE A 256 -34.00 -23.34 -34.18
C PHE A 256 -34.55 -22.64 -32.94
N LYS A 257 -33.70 -22.00 -32.13
CA LYS A 257 -34.14 -21.24 -30.95
C LYS A 257 -34.27 -19.76 -31.27
N ALA A 258 -35.27 -19.12 -30.67
CA ALA A 258 -35.47 -17.67 -30.73
C ALA A 258 -34.21 -16.93 -30.25
N ILE A 259 -33.97 -15.75 -30.81
CA ILE A 259 -32.81 -14.93 -30.46
C ILE A 259 -33.11 -14.21 -29.14
N GLU A 260 -32.39 -14.56 -28.08
CA GLU A 260 -32.45 -13.89 -26.79
C GLU A 260 -31.65 -12.57 -26.85
N LEU A 261 -32.29 -11.48 -26.46
CA LEU A 261 -31.77 -10.13 -26.41
C LEU A 261 -31.79 -9.64 -24.96
N ASN A 262 -30.61 -9.28 -24.45
CA ASN A 262 -30.48 -8.61 -23.15
C ASN A 262 -30.69 -7.10 -23.35
N GLU A 263 -30.95 -6.35 -22.28
CA GLU A 263 -31.00 -4.86 -22.33
C GLU A 263 -29.72 -4.21 -22.91
N LEU A 264 -28.63 -4.97 -22.93
CA LEU A 264 -27.29 -4.60 -23.39
C LEU A 264 -26.96 -5.19 -24.77
N SER A 265 -27.93 -5.76 -25.49
CA SER A 265 -27.74 -6.19 -26.87
C SER A 265 -28.88 -5.70 -27.79
N GLY A 266 -28.57 -5.66 -29.08
CA GLY A 266 -29.50 -5.30 -30.13
C GLY A 266 -29.22 -6.07 -31.41
N LEU A 267 -30.25 -6.16 -32.25
CA LEU A 267 -30.26 -6.91 -33.49
C LEU A 267 -30.48 -5.95 -34.65
N TYR A 268 -29.59 -5.98 -35.65
CA TYR A 268 -29.66 -5.09 -36.79
C TYR A 268 -30.33 -5.77 -37.99
N ILE A 269 -31.41 -5.17 -38.49
CA ILE A 269 -32.37 -5.81 -39.40
C ILE A 269 -32.71 -4.86 -40.54
N LYS A 270 -32.89 -5.42 -41.74
CA LYS A 270 -33.48 -4.75 -42.89
C LYS A 270 -34.84 -5.36 -43.21
N VAL A 271 -35.84 -4.51 -43.42
CA VAL A 271 -37.17 -4.92 -43.89
C VAL A 271 -37.10 -5.26 -45.37
N ILE A 272 -37.47 -6.50 -45.75
CA ILE A 272 -37.45 -6.99 -47.14
C ILE A 272 -38.84 -7.15 -47.77
N ALA A 273 -39.89 -7.19 -46.95
CA ALA A 273 -41.29 -7.17 -47.39
C ALA A 273 -42.07 -6.16 -46.53
N PRO A 274 -43.08 -5.46 -47.07
CA PRO A 274 -43.85 -4.49 -46.29
C PRO A 274 -44.79 -5.21 -45.32
N TYR A 275 -44.90 -4.69 -44.09
CA TYR A 275 -45.87 -5.18 -43.11
C TYR A 275 -46.35 -4.05 -42.20
N GLU A 276 -47.47 -4.26 -41.53
CA GLU A 276 -47.99 -3.36 -40.50
C GLU A 276 -47.97 -4.06 -39.14
N GLN A 277 -47.52 -3.35 -38.11
CA GLN A 277 -47.57 -3.84 -36.73
C GLN A 277 -47.78 -2.66 -35.78
N ASP A 278 -48.65 -2.83 -34.79
CA ASP A 278 -48.91 -1.86 -33.71
C ASP A 278 -49.26 -0.44 -34.24
N GLY A 279 -49.94 -0.38 -35.39
CA GLY A 279 -50.31 0.87 -36.07
C GLY A 279 -49.19 1.55 -36.88
N ARG A 280 -48.01 0.94 -36.97
CA ARG A 280 -46.88 1.40 -37.80
C ARG A 280 -46.73 0.52 -39.05
N ALA A 281 -46.75 1.16 -40.22
CA ALA A 281 -46.40 0.53 -41.49
C ALA A 281 -44.89 0.61 -41.72
N PHE A 282 -44.27 -0.55 -41.98
CA PHE A 282 -42.84 -0.70 -42.28
C PHE A 282 -42.63 -0.90 -43.78
N LYS A 283 -41.67 -0.18 -44.37
CA LYS A 283 -41.43 -0.20 -45.83
C LYS A 283 -40.22 -1.07 -46.19
N VAL A 284 -40.27 -1.65 -47.40
CA VAL A 284 -39.13 -2.38 -47.97
C VAL A 284 -37.90 -1.45 -48.01
N GLY A 285 -36.77 -1.94 -47.49
CA GLY A 285 -35.53 -1.21 -47.38
C GLY A 285 -35.33 -0.44 -46.07
N GLU A 286 -36.35 -0.33 -45.20
CA GLU A 286 -36.24 0.30 -43.88
C GLU A 286 -35.28 -0.48 -42.97
N GLU A 287 -34.42 0.24 -42.24
CA GLU A 287 -33.40 -0.34 -41.36
C GLU A 287 -33.79 -0.16 -39.89
N LEU A 288 -33.90 -1.28 -39.19
CA LEU A 288 -34.38 -1.38 -37.82
C LEU A 288 -33.27 -1.90 -36.91
N PHE A 289 -33.16 -1.32 -35.71
CA PHE A 289 -32.27 -1.80 -34.66
C PHE A 289 -33.12 -2.15 -33.45
N ILE A 290 -33.46 -3.43 -33.31
CA ILE A 290 -34.32 -3.92 -32.22
C ILE A 290 -33.43 -4.18 -31.02
N THR A 291 -33.69 -3.51 -29.90
CA THR A 291 -32.91 -3.68 -28.66
C THR A 291 -33.62 -4.59 -27.67
N GLY A 292 -32.89 -5.26 -26.77
CA GLY A 292 -33.50 -6.08 -25.71
C GLY A 292 -34.35 -5.29 -24.69
N LYS A 293 -34.32 -3.96 -24.74
CA LYS A 293 -35.25 -3.10 -24.00
C LYS A 293 -36.63 -3.00 -24.65
N GLU A 294 -36.71 -3.16 -25.96
CA GLU A 294 -37.96 -3.19 -26.73
C GLU A 294 -38.49 -4.62 -26.78
N GLN A 295 -37.63 -5.60 -27.05
CA GLN A 295 -38.00 -7.00 -27.21
C GLN A 295 -36.87 -7.94 -26.76
N MET A 296 -37.06 -8.62 -25.63
CA MET A 296 -36.08 -9.59 -25.09
C MET A 296 -36.00 -10.90 -25.85
N ILE A 297 -37.06 -11.29 -26.57
CA ILE A 297 -37.11 -12.55 -27.34
C ILE A 297 -37.56 -12.23 -28.75
N TYR A 298 -36.63 -12.33 -29.70
CA TYR A 298 -36.89 -12.07 -31.10
C TYR A 298 -36.99 -13.38 -31.91
N PHE A 299 -38.16 -13.58 -32.52
CA PHE A 299 -38.37 -14.63 -33.51
C PHE A 299 -38.10 -14.06 -34.91
N PRO A 300 -37.24 -14.69 -35.72
CA PRO A 300 -37.08 -14.33 -37.13
C PRO A 300 -38.39 -14.40 -37.91
N ARG A 301 -38.57 -13.43 -38.80
CA ARG A 301 -39.79 -13.21 -39.58
C ARG A 301 -39.49 -13.25 -41.07
N PRO A 302 -40.46 -13.62 -41.94
CA PRO A 302 -40.26 -13.63 -43.39
C PRO A 302 -40.00 -12.22 -43.96
N GLU A 303 -40.48 -11.17 -43.31
CA GLU A 303 -40.29 -9.78 -43.75
C GLU A 303 -38.92 -9.19 -43.33
N HIS A 304 -38.11 -9.92 -42.56
CA HIS A 304 -36.90 -9.41 -41.91
C HIS A 304 -35.61 -10.14 -42.35
N ALA A 305 -34.64 -9.38 -42.85
CA ALA A 305 -33.29 -9.86 -43.12
C ALA A 305 -32.31 -9.34 -42.06
N LEU A 306 -31.62 -10.24 -41.36
CA LEU A 306 -30.59 -9.87 -40.38
C LEU A 306 -29.33 -9.38 -41.08
N ILE A 307 -28.93 -8.13 -40.83
CA ILE A 307 -27.67 -7.58 -41.32
C ILE A 307 -26.55 -8.11 -40.42
N ARG A 308 -25.53 -8.73 -41.01
CA ARG A 308 -24.36 -9.28 -40.29
C ARG A 308 -23.12 -8.45 -40.59
N TYR A 309 -22.31 -8.22 -39.56
CA TYR A 309 -21.03 -7.56 -39.69
C TYR A 309 -19.90 -8.52 -39.32
N GLY A 310 -19.40 -9.22 -40.33
CA GLY A 310 -18.56 -10.40 -40.12
C GLY A 310 -19.41 -11.59 -39.72
N GLU A 311 -18.96 -12.37 -38.73
CA GLU A 311 -19.69 -13.53 -38.23
C GLU A 311 -20.79 -13.17 -37.21
N GLN A 312 -20.75 -11.97 -36.64
CA GLN A 312 -21.67 -11.51 -35.60
C GLN A 312 -22.91 -10.83 -36.21
N ALA A 313 -24.09 -11.27 -35.74
CA ALA A 313 -25.39 -10.63 -36.01
C ALA A 313 -25.93 -9.86 -34.80
N LEU A 314 -25.45 -10.17 -33.59
CA LEU A 314 -25.83 -9.49 -32.36
C LEU A 314 -24.83 -8.36 -32.06
N HIS A 315 -25.35 -7.16 -31.86
CA HIS A 315 -24.59 -6.03 -31.37
C HIS A 315 -24.66 -6.02 -29.84
N TYR A 316 -23.51 -5.85 -29.18
CA TYR A 316 -23.42 -5.77 -27.71
C TYR A 316 -22.99 -4.36 -27.27
N ALA A 317 -23.44 -3.97 -26.09
CA ALA A 317 -23.03 -2.73 -25.46
C ALA A 317 -21.56 -2.79 -25.04
N VAL A 318 -20.81 -1.73 -25.36
CA VAL A 318 -19.45 -1.54 -24.88
C VAL A 318 -19.49 -1.07 -23.42
N ALA A 319 -18.75 -1.74 -22.55
CA ALA A 319 -18.56 -1.29 -21.18
C ALA A 319 -17.62 -0.08 -21.17
N ILE A 320 -18.06 1.03 -20.58
CA ILE A 320 -17.24 2.21 -20.33
C ILE A 320 -17.12 2.38 -18.80
N PRO A 321 -15.99 2.00 -18.19
CA PRO A 321 -15.73 2.18 -16.75
C PRO A 321 -15.76 3.63 -16.28
N ALA A 322 -15.86 3.85 -14.96
CA ALA A 322 -15.72 5.18 -14.38
C ALA A 322 -14.29 5.72 -14.61
N GLY A 323 -14.18 6.98 -15.06
CA GLY A 323 -12.90 7.59 -15.43
C GLY A 323 -12.44 7.31 -16.86
N GLU A 324 -13.07 6.36 -17.57
CA GLU A 324 -12.88 6.15 -19.00
C GLU A 324 -13.93 6.90 -19.83
N GLY A 325 -13.64 7.03 -21.13
CA GLY A 325 -14.61 7.44 -22.13
C GLY A 325 -14.36 6.72 -23.45
N ARG A 326 -15.29 6.84 -24.39
CA ARG A 326 -15.16 6.35 -25.78
C ARG A 326 -15.65 7.43 -26.75
N TYR A 327 -15.07 7.50 -27.94
CA TYR A 327 -15.56 8.40 -28.99
C TYR A 327 -16.60 7.68 -29.85
N CYS A 328 -17.74 8.33 -30.05
CA CYS A 328 -18.81 7.87 -30.93
C CYS A 328 -19.02 8.89 -32.05
N LEU A 329 -18.90 8.45 -33.30
CA LEU A 329 -19.23 9.22 -34.49
C LEU A 329 -20.70 9.01 -34.83
N ASP A 330 -21.47 10.09 -34.87
CA ASP A 330 -22.76 10.13 -35.53
C ASP A 330 -22.56 10.28 -37.06
N ARG A 331 -23.10 9.33 -37.82
CA ARG A 331 -23.00 9.22 -39.28
C ARG A 331 -23.94 10.19 -40.00
N ASP A 332 -25.05 10.57 -39.38
CA ASP A 332 -26.04 11.48 -39.96
C ASP A 332 -25.53 12.94 -39.84
N THR A 333 -24.91 13.30 -38.70
CA THR A 333 -24.41 14.67 -38.45
C THR A 333 -22.91 14.86 -38.64
N GLY A 334 -22.13 13.77 -38.74
CA GLY A 334 -20.66 13.81 -38.76
C GLY A 334 -20.02 14.20 -37.42
N LYS A 335 -20.81 14.42 -36.37
CA LYS A 335 -20.32 14.88 -35.06
C LYS A 335 -19.73 13.72 -34.26
N ILE A 336 -18.48 13.88 -33.81
CA ILE A 336 -17.85 12.95 -32.86
C ILE A 336 -18.12 13.45 -31.43
N GLN A 337 -18.66 12.57 -30.59
CA GLN A 337 -19.03 12.84 -29.21
C GLN A 337 -18.20 11.98 -28.24
N LEU A 338 -17.82 12.55 -27.10
CA LEU A 338 -17.16 11.83 -26.02
C LEU A 338 -18.21 11.25 -25.05
N ILE A 339 -18.33 9.93 -25.02
CA ILE A 339 -19.20 9.22 -24.08
C ILE A 339 -18.38 8.84 -22.85
N ARG A 340 -18.64 9.49 -21.72
CA ARG A 340 -17.96 9.25 -20.43
C ARG A 340 -18.68 8.12 -19.66
N GLY A 341 -17.91 7.28 -18.96
CA GLY A 341 -18.46 6.27 -18.05
C GLY A 341 -18.76 6.81 -16.64
N PRO A 342 -19.33 5.99 -15.73
CA PRO A 342 -19.66 4.58 -15.92
C PRO A 342 -20.95 4.37 -16.72
N ARG A 343 -20.88 3.64 -17.84
CA ARG A 343 -22.05 3.33 -18.70
C ARG A 343 -21.83 2.08 -19.54
N MET A 344 -22.86 1.24 -19.67
CA MET A 344 -22.94 0.27 -20.77
C MET A 344 -23.55 0.98 -21.99
N PHE A 345 -22.76 1.19 -23.04
CA PHE A 345 -23.18 1.95 -24.21
C PHE A 345 -23.42 1.02 -25.42
N LEU A 346 -24.69 0.87 -25.81
CA LEU A 346 -25.11 0.19 -27.03
C LEU A 346 -25.26 1.23 -28.14
N ALA A 347 -24.31 1.27 -29.06
CA ALA A 347 -24.38 2.15 -30.24
C ALA A 347 -25.42 1.64 -31.24
N ASP A 348 -26.29 2.52 -31.77
CA ASP A 348 -27.20 2.17 -32.87
C ASP A 348 -26.42 2.08 -34.20
N PRO A 349 -26.22 0.90 -34.80
CA PRO A 349 -25.37 0.72 -35.98
C PRO A 349 -25.82 1.49 -37.24
N ARG A 350 -27.07 1.98 -37.25
CA ARG A 350 -27.58 2.87 -38.32
C ARG A 350 -26.87 4.20 -38.30
N ARG A 351 -26.73 4.80 -37.11
CA ARG A 351 -26.29 6.19 -36.90
C ARG A 351 -24.97 6.32 -36.18
N GLU A 352 -24.65 5.43 -35.25
CA GLU A 352 -23.57 5.58 -34.29
C GLU A 352 -22.47 4.56 -34.58
N VAL A 353 -21.21 5.02 -34.64
CA VAL A 353 -20.04 4.16 -34.83
C VAL A 353 -18.96 4.53 -33.84
N MET A 354 -18.42 3.51 -33.16
CA MET A 354 -17.28 3.69 -32.26
C MET A 354 -16.00 3.94 -33.06
N VAL A 355 -15.30 5.02 -32.73
CA VAL A 355 -14.08 5.46 -33.43
C VAL A 355 -12.94 5.66 -32.43
N ARG A 356 -11.71 5.44 -32.89
CA ARG A 356 -10.48 5.76 -32.14
C ARG A 356 -9.83 7.01 -32.76
N ARG A 357 -9.42 7.95 -31.92
CA ARG A 357 -8.72 9.17 -32.32
C ARG A 357 -7.26 8.86 -32.61
N VAL A 358 -6.79 9.22 -33.80
CA VAL A 358 -5.37 9.10 -34.16
C VAL A 358 -4.67 10.42 -33.82
N LEU A 359 -3.48 10.35 -33.23
CA LEU A 359 -2.66 11.52 -32.93
C LEU A 359 -1.45 11.58 -33.87
N ASP A 360 -0.83 12.74 -34.03
CA ASP A 360 0.49 12.82 -34.68
C ASP A 360 1.59 12.31 -33.73
N SER A 361 2.65 11.71 -34.28
CA SER A 361 3.80 11.22 -33.52
C SER A 361 4.49 12.32 -32.69
N LYS A 362 4.47 13.60 -33.14
CA LYS A 362 4.98 14.72 -32.34
C LYS A 362 4.07 15.03 -31.15
N LEU A 363 2.75 14.99 -31.35
CA LEU A 363 1.77 15.21 -30.28
C LEU A 363 1.85 14.11 -29.22
N VAL A 364 1.98 12.84 -29.62
CA VAL A 364 2.15 11.73 -28.65
C VAL A 364 3.38 11.94 -27.78
N ARG A 365 4.52 12.37 -28.36
CA ARG A 365 5.75 12.68 -27.58
C ARG A 365 5.58 13.87 -26.63
N ALA A 366 4.78 14.87 -27.00
CA ALA A 366 4.51 16.05 -26.17
C ALA A 366 3.50 15.78 -25.04
N TRP A 367 2.49 14.94 -25.29
CA TRP A 367 1.42 14.61 -24.35
C TRP A 367 1.83 13.46 -23.41
N PHE A 368 2.64 12.52 -23.88
CA PHE A 368 3.11 11.35 -23.13
C PHE A 368 4.65 11.23 -23.21
N PRO A 369 5.40 12.17 -22.62
CA PRO A 369 6.87 12.18 -22.69
C PRO A 369 7.46 10.90 -22.09
N GLY A 370 8.32 10.23 -22.86
CA GLY A 370 9.00 8.99 -22.47
C GLY A 370 8.16 7.70 -22.59
N ASN A 371 6.92 7.75 -23.08
CA ASN A 371 6.06 6.56 -23.23
C ASN A 371 6.19 5.95 -24.64
N GLU A 372 7.08 4.97 -24.80
CA GLU A 372 7.31 4.28 -26.08
C GLU A 372 6.13 3.39 -26.50
N GLU A 373 5.43 2.75 -25.56
CA GLU A 373 4.25 1.91 -25.84
C GLU A 373 3.14 2.73 -26.53
N ALA A 374 2.83 3.92 -26.00
CA ALA A 374 1.82 4.81 -26.57
C ALA A 374 2.19 5.30 -27.97
N LEU A 375 3.49 5.50 -28.23
CA LEU A 375 4.00 5.89 -29.55
C LEU A 375 3.87 4.74 -30.56
N ALA A 376 4.30 3.53 -30.19
CA ALA A 376 4.21 2.36 -31.06
C ALA A 376 2.75 1.99 -31.37
N TYR A 377 1.86 2.05 -30.37
CA TYR A 377 0.44 1.82 -30.56
C TYR A 377 -0.22 2.86 -31.49
N ASN A 378 0.11 4.14 -31.33
CA ASN A 378 -0.40 5.18 -32.21
C ASN A 378 0.15 5.08 -33.65
N GLN A 379 1.38 4.58 -33.83
CA GLN A 379 1.92 4.26 -35.16
C GLN A 379 1.10 3.15 -35.85
N GLN A 380 0.74 2.07 -35.14
CA GLN A 380 -0.15 1.03 -35.65
C GLN A 380 -1.53 1.59 -36.05
N LEU A 381 -2.08 2.53 -35.27
CA LEU A 381 -3.30 3.25 -35.66
C LEU A 381 -3.11 4.09 -36.93
N GLN A 382 -1.99 4.80 -37.07
CA GLN A 382 -1.69 5.58 -38.28
C GLN A 382 -1.53 4.69 -39.54
N GLU A 383 -0.99 3.49 -39.41
CA GLU A 383 -0.89 2.52 -40.50
C GLU A 383 -2.28 2.01 -40.93
N LEU A 384 -3.10 1.55 -39.98
CA LEU A 384 -4.48 1.12 -40.22
C LEU A 384 -5.39 2.23 -40.79
N MET A 385 -5.10 3.49 -40.46
CA MET A 385 -5.78 4.67 -41.03
C MET A 385 -5.43 4.85 -42.52
N LYS A 386 -4.14 4.72 -42.88
CA LYS A 386 -3.68 4.81 -44.28
C LYS A 386 -4.27 3.70 -45.15
N GLU A 387 -4.41 2.48 -44.61
CA GLU A 387 -5.04 1.36 -45.32
C GLU A 387 -6.54 1.57 -45.63
N GLN A 388 -7.24 2.35 -44.80
CA GLN A 388 -8.68 2.57 -44.94
C GLN A 388 -9.06 3.82 -45.72
N GLY A 389 -8.15 4.78 -45.88
CA GLY A 389 -8.45 6.07 -46.51
C GLY A 389 -9.45 6.93 -45.72
N SER A 390 -9.71 6.60 -44.45
CA SER A 390 -10.45 7.47 -43.53
C SER A 390 -9.57 8.64 -43.06
N GLY A 391 -10.21 9.73 -42.62
CA GLY A 391 -9.52 10.91 -42.06
C GLY A 391 -8.91 10.65 -40.67
N ASP A 392 -8.91 11.67 -39.79
CA ASP A 392 -8.29 11.69 -38.44
C ASP A 392 -8.73 10.59 -37.43
N PHE A 393 -9.41 9.52 -37.85
CA PHE A 393 -9.92 8.45 -37.01
C PHE A 393 -9.88 7.06 -37.68
N VAL A 394 -9.85 6.02 -36.83
CA VAL A 394 -9.94 4.61 -37.22
C VAL A 394 -11.21 4.00 -36.61
N PHE A 395 -11.92 3.16 -37.36
CA PHE A 395 -13.08 2.44 -36.84
C PHE A 395 -12.67 1.33 -35.87
N ASP A 396 -13.30 1.27 -34.70
CA ASP A 396 -12.93 0.34 -33.62
C ASP A 396 -12.94 -1.15 -34.06
N ARG A 397 -13.83 -1.47 -35.01
CA ARG A 397 -14.01 -2.80 -35.60
C ARG A 397 -12.82 -3.31 -36.42
N THR A 398 -11.96 -2.44 -36.97
CA THR A 398 -10.90 -2.90 -37.88
C THR A 398 -9.67 -3.44 -37.16
N LEU A 399 -9.37 -2.92 -35.97
CA LEU A 399 -8.32 -3.45 -35.08
C LEU A 399 -8.60 -4.90 -34.67
N HIS A 400 -9.87 -5.22 -34.46
CA HIS A 400 -10.34 -6.56 -34.11
C HIS A 400 -10.24 -7.58 -35.26
N LYS A 401 -10.02 -7.14 -36.50
CA LYS A 401 -9.67 -8.06 -37.61
C LYS A 401 -8.19 -8.45 -37.64
N GLY A 402 -7.30 -7.60 -37.11
CA GLY A 402 -5.85 -7.85 -37.10
C GLY A 402 -5.35 -8.62 -35.87
N LYS A 403 -6.02 -8.46 -34.71
CA LYS A 403 -5.72 -9.25 -33.51
C LYS A 403 -6.47 -10.58 -33.51
N THR A 404 -6.03 -11.54 -34.33
CA THR A 404 -6.26 -12.95 -33.99
C THR A 404 -5.41 -13.30 -32.78
N SER A 405 -5.99 -13.17 -31.58
CA SER A 405 -5.43 -13.82 -30.38
C SER A 405 -5.16 -15.30 -30.68
N PRO A 406 -4.09 -15.90 -30.12
CA PRO A 406 -3.87 -17.33 -30.29
C PRO A 406 -5.14 -18.07 -29.82
N PRO A 407 -5.63 -19.07 -30.58
CA PRO A 407 -6.86 -19.74 -30.23
C PRO A 407 -6.69 -20.41 -28.87
N SER A 408 -7.46 -19.96 -27.88
CA SER A 408 -7.66 -20.75 -26.67
C SER A 408 -8.17 -22.11 -27.11
N ALA A 409 -7.44 -23.17 -26.77
CA ALA A 409 -7.61 -24.48 -27.38
C ALA A 409 -8.91 -25.16 -26.91
N THR A 410 -10.01 -24.78 -27.52
CA THR A 410 -11.19 -25.62 -27.68
C THR A 410 -11.76 -25.29 -29.06
N GLN A 411 -11.64 -26.22 -30.01
CA GLN A 411 -12.11 -26.04 -31.38
C GLN A 411 -13.64 -25.97 -31.40
N ALA A 412 -14.19 -24.78 -31.18
CA ALA A 412 -15.52 -24.43 -31.64
C ALA A 412 -15.45 -24.36 -33.17
N ARG A 413 -16.04 -25.36 -33.85
CA ARG A 413 -16.33 -25.25 -35.29
C ARG A 413 -17.25 -24.05 -35.48
N GLY A 414 -16.99 -23.23 -36.50
CA GLY A 414 -17.74 -22.00 -36.73
C GLY A 414 -19.24 -22.27 -36.92
N GLU A 415 -20.04 -21.85 -35.94
CA GLU A 415 -21.50 -21.78 -36.03
C GLU A 415 -21.88 -20.55 -36.85
N THR A 416 -22.16 -20.76 -38.14
CA THR A 416 -22.82 -19.74 -38.96
C THR A 416 -24.19 -19.47 -38.37
N ILE A 417 -24.43 -18.23 -37.91
CA ILE A 417 -25.66 -17.88 -37.17
C ILE A 417 -26.93 -18.36 -37.91
N VAL A 418 -27.63 -19.31 -37.28
CA VAL A 418 -29.08 -19.33 -37.02
C VAL A 418 -29.21 -19.94 -35.60
N ALA A 419 -28.57 -19.28 -34.63
CA ALA A 419 -27.76 -19.91 -33.58
C ALA A 419 -27.99 -19.25 -32.21
N ASP A 420 -27.76 -19.91 -31.06
CA ASP A 420 -27.74 -21.36 -30.77
C ASP A 420 -27.97 -21.57 -29.26
N GLY A 421 -28.22 -22.81 -28.82
CA GLY A 421 -28.61 -23.12 -27.44
C GLY A 421 -27.45 -23.30 -26.45
N PHE A 422 -27.49 -22.62 -25.31
CA PHE A 422 -26.55 -22.84 -24.20
C PHE A 422 -26.67 -24.24 -23.55
N PRO A 423 -25.57 -25.02 -23.44
CA PRO A 423 -25.48 -26.12 -22.50
C PRO A 423 -25.16 -25.61 -21.08
N ARG A 424 -26.12 -25.69 -20.16
CA ARG A 424 -25.87 -25.41 -18.73
C ARG A 424 -25.01 -26.51 -18.10
N LYS A 425 -23.70 -26.29 -17.99
CA LYS A 425 -22.78 -27.18 -17.25
C LYS A 425 -23.07 -27.09 -15.74
N THR A 426 -23.29 -28.24 -15.10
CA THR A 426 -23.39 -28.37 -13.64
C THR A 426 -22.00 -28.44 -12.99
N GLN A 427 -21.16 -27.44 -13.27
CA GLN A 427 -19.89 -27.21 -12.57
C GLN A 427 -19.90 -25.78 -12.04
N PHE A 428 -19.51 -25.61 -10.77
CA PHE A 428 -19.30 -24.31 -10.16
C PHE A 428 -18.30 -23.53 -11.00
N THR A 429 -18.82 -22.61 -11.81
CA THR A 429 -18.00 -21.75 -12.65
C THR A 429 -17.62 -20.56 -11.77
N PRO A 430 -16.33 -20.35 -11.44
CA PRO A 430 -15.94 -19.14 -10.73
C PRO A 430 -16.41 -17.92 -11.52
N PRO A 431 -16.75 -16.79 -10.85
CA PRO A 431 -17.23 -15.60 -11.54
C PRO A 431 -16.27 -15.25 -12.67
N ARG A 432 -16.80 -14.99 -13.87
CA ARG A 432 -16.00 -14.62 -15.04
C ARG A 432 -15.34 -13.28 -14.75
N THR A 433 -14.10 -13.30 -14.25
CA THR A 433 -13.29 -12.09 -14.09
C THR A 433 -12.95 -11.56 -15.47
N ILE A 434 -13.75 -10.61 -15.95
CA ILE A 434 -13.48 -9.91 -17.21
C ILE A 434 -12.32 -8.96 -16.93
N THR A 435 -11.10 -9.38 -17.27
CA THR A 435 -9.92 -8.52 -17.28
C THR A 435 -10.02 -7.59 -18.50
N LEU A 436 -10.46 -6.36 -18.26
CA LEU A 436 -10.51 -5.30 -19.27
C LEU A 436 -9.12 -4.67 -19.42
N ASP A 437 -8.40 -4.98 -20.50
CA ASP A 437 -7.17 -4.27 -20.88
C ASP A 437 -7.51 -3.08 -21.79
N THR A 438 -8.18 -2.09 -21.20
CA THR A 438 -8.77 -0.93 -21.90
C THR A 438 -7.81 0.24 -22.10
N LYS A 439 -6.55 0.11 -21.66
CA LYS A 439 -5.52 1.18 -21.55
C LYS A 439 -5.43 2.10 -22.77
N TYR A 440 -5.56 1.56 -23.97
CA TYR A 440 -5.47 2.30 -25.23
C TYR A 440 -6.73 2.21 -26.11
N GLU A 441 -7.83 1.67 -25.57
CA GLU A 441 -9.09 1.56 -26.29
C GLU A 441 -10.04 2.75 -26.05
N GLY A 442 -9.81 3.47 -24.94
CA GLY A 442 -10.60 4.62 -24.53
C GLY A 442 -10.34 5.89 -25.34
N ALA A 443 -11.07 6.93 -24.97
CA ALA A 443 -10.73 8.31 -25.31
C ALA A 443 -9.39 8.71 -24.67
N VAL A 444 -8.74 9.74 -25.22
CA VAL A 444 -7.40 10.14 -24.78
C VAL A 444 -7.50 10.79 -23.40
N THR A 445 -6.94 10.12 -22.39
CA THR A 445 -6.83 10.60 -21.02
C THR A 445 -5.49 11.28 -20.78
N ILE A 446 -5.50 12.37 -20.00
CA ILE A 446 -4.30 13.03 -19.51
C ILE A 446 -4.40 13.12 -17.99
N SER A 447 -3.46 12.48 -17.30
CA SER A 447 -3.32 12.58 -15.85
C SER A 447 -2.32 13.68 -15.51
N VAL A 448 -2.82 14.79 -14.98
CA VAL A 448 -2.03 15.94 -14.54
C VAL A 448 -1.59 15.71 -13.10
N TRP A 449 -0.28 15.70 -12.86
CA TRP A 449 0.33 15.39 -11.57
C TRP A 449 0.27 16.60 -10.62
N THR A 450 0.42 16.36 -9.31
CA THR A 450 0.48 17.43 -8.30
C THR A 450 1.53 18.48 -8.65
N GLY A 451 1.14 19.76 -8.61
CA GLY A 451 2.03 20.87 -8.94
C GLY A 451 2.32 21.08 -10.44
N TYR A 452 1.65 20.34 -11.32
CA TYR A 452 1.65 20.59 -12.76
C TYR A 452 0.29 21.13 -13.24
N ALA A 453 0.31 21.80 -14.39
CA ALA A 453 -0.87 22.15 -15.16
C ALA A 453 -0.66 21.91 -16.65
N VAL A 454 -1.76 21.71 -17.38
CA VAL A 454 -1.80 21.67 -18.86
C VAL A 454 -2.89 22.63 -19.34
N MET A 455 -2.71 23.26 -20.49
CA MET A 455 -3.77 24.05 -21.12
C MET A 455 -4.42 23.26 -22.25
N VAL A 456 -5.72 23.02 -22.11
CA VAL A 456 -6.57 22.38 -23.10
C VAL A 456 -7.22 23.45 -23.96
N VAL A 457 -7.14 23.30 -25.27
CA VAL A 457 -7.69 24.22 -26.27
C VAL A 457 -8.55 23.42 -27.25
N SER A 458 -9.83 23.75 -27.33
CA SER A 458 -10.75 23.22 -28.34
C SER A 458 -10.59 23.96 -29.66
N LYS A 459 -10.80 23.27 -30.79
CA LYS A 459 -10.92 23.90 -32.13
C LYS A 459 -12.03 24.97 -32.21
N SER A 460 -12.99 24.98 -31.27
CA SER A 460 -14.00 26.05 -31.12
C SER A 460 -13.46 27.37 -30.53
N GLY A 461 -12.23 27.38 -30.01
CA GLY A 461 -11.58 28.54 -29.43
C GLY A 461 -11.65 28.63 -27.91
N SER A 462 -12.37 27.74 -27.22
CA SER A 462 -12.36 27.71 -25.75
C SER A 462 -11.02 27.19 -25.22
N ARG A 463 -10.39 27.96 -24.33
CA ARG A 463 -9.18 27.59 -23.58
C ARG A 463 -9.54 27.26 -22.14
N LYS A 464 -8.94 26.22 -21.58
CA LYS A 464 -9.15 25.79 -20.19
C LYS A 464 -7.86 25.22 -19.62
N VAL A 465 -7.40 25.76 -18.49
CA VAL A 465 -6.26 25.21 -17.76
C VAL A 465 -6.74 24.14 -16.79
N VAL A 466 -6.09 22.98 -16.83
CA VAL A 466 -6.33 21.83 -15.94
C VAL A 466 -5.14 21.70 -15.01
N VAL A 467 -5.38 21.92 -13.71
CA VAL A 467 -4.36 21.85 -12.65
C VAL A 467 -4.44 20.50 -11.95
N GLY A 468 -3.28 19.89 -11.66
CA GLY A 468 -3.20 18.61 -10.98
C GLY A 468 -3.32 18.70 -9.44
N PRO A 469 -3.72 17.63 -8.75
CA PRO A 469 -3.92 16.27 -9.27
C PRO A 469 -5.32 16.09 -9.88
N SER A 470 -5.38 15.82 -11.19
CA SER A 470 -6.65 15.57 -11.89
C SER A 470 -6.42 14.80 -13.19
N THR A 471 -7.41 14.01 -13.61
CA THR A 471 -7.40 13.33 -14.91
C THR A 471 -8.47 13.97 -15.80
N HIS A 472 -8.07 14.46 -16.97
CA HIS A 472 -8.97 15.03 -17.97
C HIS A 472 -9.13 14.07 -19.16
N LEU A 473 -10.38 13.82 -19.56
CA LEU A 473 -10.73 13.10 -20.78
C LEU A 473 -10.89 14.14 -21.89
N LEU A 474 -9.98 14.12 -22.88
CA LEU A 474 -10.06 15.04 -24.01
C LEU A 474 -11.31 14.78 -24.86
N GLU A 475 -11.98 15.85 -25.26
CA GLU A 475 -12.94 15.80 -26.36
C GLU A 475 -12.20 15.69 -27.70
N TYR A 476 -12.89 15.29 -28.77
CA TYR A 476 -12.23 14.93 -30.03
C TYR A 476 -11.55 16.14 -30.72
N ASP A 477 -12.10 17.32 -30.51
CA ASP A 477 -11.60 18.61 -31.00
C ASP A 477 -10.69 19.34 -29.99
N GLU A 478 -10.51 18.82 -28.78
CA GLU A 478 -9.57 19.35 -27.79
C GLU A 478 -8.13 18.91 -28.09
N THR A 479 -7.18 19.83 -27.91
CA THR A 479 -5.73 19.60 -28.01
C THR A 479 -5.03 20.26 -26.83
N LEU A 480 -3.84 19.79 -26.44
CA LEU A 480 -3.00 20.54 -25.51
C LEU A 480 -2.19 21.61 -26.24
N GLU A 481 -2.13 22.82 -25.69
CA GLU A 481 -1.19 23.85 -26.14
C GLU A 481 0.24 23.45 -25.71
N GLY A 482 1.16 23.43 -26.66
CA GLY A 482 2.56 23.08 -26.43
C GLY A 482 3.42 24.32 -26.21
N MET A 483 4.43 24.18 -25.36
CA MET A 483 5.42 25.22 -25.04
C MET A 483 6.83 24.73 -25.37
N ALA A 484 7.72 25.66 -25.71
CA ALA A 484 9.12 25.39 -26.03
C ALA A 484 10.02 26.10 -24.99
N LEU A 485 10.62 25.33 -24.09
CA LEU A 485 11.38 25.86 -22.95
C LEU A 485 12.89 25.78 -23.18
N SER A 486 13.64 26.83 -22.84
CA SER A 486 15.12 26.85 -22.94
C SER A 486 15.76 25.82 -22.01
N THR A 487 16.80 25.14 -22.49
CA THR A 487 17.54 24.12 -21.71
C THR A 487 19.00 24.54 -21.48
N ALA A 488 19.87 23.60 -21.08
CA ALA A 488 21.25 23.84 -20.63
C ALA A 488 21.39 24.73 -19.37
N THR A 489 22.64 24.98 -18.96
CA THR A 489 23.09 25.95 -17.94
C THR A 489 24.48 26.44 -18.37
N PRO A 490 24.67 27.71 -18.81
CA PRO A 490 23.69 28.77 -18.94
C PRO A 490 22.47 28.38 -19.79
N LYS A 491 21.28 28.92 -19.51
CA LYS A 491 20.09 28.70 -20.34
C LYS A 491 20.31 29.25 -21.76
N SER A 492 20.06 28.41 -22.76
CA SER A 492 20.10 28.77 -24.18
C SER A 492 18.93 28.17 -24.97
N ASP A 493 18.71 28.72 -26.17
CA ASP A 493 17.64 28.31 -27.09
C ASP A 493 18.11 27.26 -28.12
N ASP A 494 19.38 26.86 -28.09
CA ASP A 494 19.98 25.91 -29.07
C ASP A 494 19.27 24.55 -29.04
N LYS A 495 18.71 24.19 -27.89
CA LYS A 495 17.93 22.97 -27.68
C LYS A 495 16.72 23.26 -26.80
N LEU A 496 15.55 23.40 -27.43
CA LEU A 496 14.29 23.66 -26.75
C LEU A 496 13.59 22.35 -26.31
N LEU A 497 13.19 22.29 -25.04
CA LEU A 497 12.32 21.24 -24.51
C LEU A 497 10.87 21.56 -24.92
N HIS A 498 10.32 20.72 -25.79
CA HIS A 498 8.92 20.81 -26.19
C HIS A 498 8.06 20.01 -25.20
N THR A 499 7.11 20.68 -24.53
CA THR A 499 6.25 20.08 -23.49
C THR A 499 4.87 20.72 -23.47
N ALA A 500 3.83 19.95 -23.15
CA ALA A 500 2.49 20.48 -22.87
C ALA A 500 2.24 20.75 -21.36
N TYR A 501 3.21 20.39 -20.50
CA TYR A 501 3.11 20.46 -19.05
C TYR A 501 3.94 21.60 -18.48
N VAL A 502 3.29 22.49 -17.72
CA VAL A 502 3.93 23.55 -16.93
C VAL A 502 4.01 23.10 -15.47
N ARG A 503 5.18 23.28 -14.86
CA ARG A 503 5.36 23.07 -13.42
C ARG A 503 4.98 24.36 -12.67
N VAL A 504 3.79 24.34 -12.09
CA VAL A 504 3.14 25.46 -11.37
C VAL A 504 3.75 25.64 -9.99
N LEU A 505 4.07 24.54 -9.29
CA LEU A 505 4.54 24.56 -7.90
C LEU A 505 5.97 24.04 -7.74
N HIS A 506 6.72 24.72 -6.87
CA HIS A 506 8.09 24.39 -6.49
C HIS A 506 9.00 24.18 -7.71
N ASN A 507 8.83 25.00 -8.74
CA ASN A 507 9.66 24.95 -9.92
C ASN A 507 11.06 25.47 -9.57
N LYS A 508 12.10 24.81 -10.11
CA LYS A 508 13.50 25.19 -9.89
C LYS A 508 14.15 25.44 -11.24
N VAL A 509 14.54 26.68 -11.50
CA VAL A 509 15.23 27.10 -12.72
C VAL A 509 16.64 27.50 -12.36
N SER A 510 17.61 26.64 -12.68
CA SER A 510 19.03 26.98 -12.56
C SER A 510 19.52 27.80 -13.76
N ASP A 511 20.44 28.73 -13.53
CA ASP A 511 21.09 29.49 -14.59
C ASP A 511 22.50 29.95 -14.14
N VAL A 512 23.29 30.43 -15.09
CA VAL A 512 24.61 31.02 -14.88
C VAL A 512 24.58 32.44 -15.40
N VAL A 513 25.00 33.40 -14.58
CA VAL A 513 25.04 34.82 -14.91
C VAL A 513 26.48 35.30 -14.89
N HIS A 514 27.04 35.56 -16.07
CA HIS A 514 28.31 36.27 -16.19
C HIS A 514 28.05 37.78 -16.07
N ALA A 515 28.69 38.41 -15.09
CA ALA A 515 28.55 39.82 -14.78
C ALA A 515 29.93 40.46 -14.58
N GLN A 516 29.95 41.79 -14.45
CA GLN A 516 31.15 42.55 -14.17
C GLN A 516 30.87 43.52 -13.04
N THR A 517 31.75 43.58 -12.04
CA THR A 517 31.64 44.52 -10.92
C THR A 517 31.97 45.94 -11.35
N LYS A 518 31.78 46.90 -10.45
CA LYS A 518 32.19 48.30 -10.64
C LYS A 518 33.67 48.41 -11.02
N ASP A 519 34.51 47.59 -10.40
CA ASP A 519 35.98 47.59 -10.55
C ASP A 519 36.47 46.78 -11.75
N ILE A 520 35.60 46.51 -12.74
CA ILE A 520 35.92 45.85 -14.02
C ILE A 520 36.23 44.34 -13.88
N CYS A 521 36.30 43.79 -12.66
CA CYS A 521 36.46 42.36 -12.43
C CYS A 521 35.25 41.56 -12.95
N SER A 522 35.53 40.50 -13.72
CA SER A 522 34.53 39.55 -14.21
C SER A 522 34.16 38.56 -13.10
N VAL A 523 32.86 38.27 -12.96
CA VAL A 523 32.34 37.33 -11.96
C VAL A 523 31.29 36.43 -12.63
N GLU A 524 31.37 35.14 -12.35
CA GLU A 524 30.37 34.15 -12.74
C GLU A 524 29.55 33.75 -11.51
N VAL A 525 28.23 33.86 -11.62
CA VAL A 525 27.30 33.57 -10.53
C VAL A 525 26.36 32.46 -10.96
N ARG A 526 26.45 31.31 -10.28
CA ARG A 526 25.59 30.15 -10.52
C ARG A 526 24.39 30.18 -9.56
N LEU A 527 23.20 30.25 -10.12
CA LEU A 527 21.97 30.52 -9.39
C LEU A 527 20.91 29.46 -9.64
N SER A 528 19.96 29.34 -8.71
CA SER A 528 18.76 28.53 -8.81
C SER A 528 17.56 29.32 -8.28
N TYR A 529 16.70 29.77 -9.20
CA TYR A 529 15.47 30.49 -8.89
C TYR A 529 14.39 29.49 -8.51
N ARG A 530 13.71 29.73 -7.39
CA ARG A 530 12.52 28.96 -6.98
C ARG A 530 11.27 29.76 -7.32
N VAL A 531 10.44 29.18 -8.19
CA VAL A 531 9.32 29.87 -8.84
C VAL A 531 8.03 29.10 -8.62
N ASN A 532 6.98 29.83 -8.28
CA ASN A 532 5.59 29.37 -8.32
C ASN A 532 4.81 30.21 -9.33
N PHE A 533 3.74 29.64 -9.88
CA PHE A 533 2.74 30.40 -10.64
C PHE A 533 1.54 30.68 -9.72
N GLU A 534 1.16 31.96 -9.61
CA GLU A 534 0.11 32.46 -8.72
C GLU A 534 -0.95 33.23 -9.56
N GLY A 535 -2.13 33.50 -8.98
CA GLY A 535 -3.21 34.22 -9.67
C GLY A 535 -4.09 33.33 -10.57
N ASP A 536 -4.61 33.91 -11.66
CA ASP A 536 -5.49 33.21 -12.62
C ASP A 536 -4.70 32.18 -13.45
N PRO A 537 -5.06 30.88 -13.41
CA PRO A 537 -4.42 29.83 -14.20
C PRO A 537 -4.32 30.12 -15.70
N ASN A 538 -5.28 30.86 -16.27
CA ASN A 538 -5.28 31.17 -17.71
C ASN A 538 -4.07 32.03 -18.14
N LEU A 539 -3.50 32.82 -17.22
CA LEU A 539 -2.34 33.66 -17.52
C LEU A 539 -1.03 32.86 -17.64
N TRP A 540 -0.94 31.69 -17.00
CA TRP A 540 0.32 30.93 -16.86
C TRP A 540 0.93 30.49 -18.20
N PHE A 541 0.10 30.38 -19.24
CA PHE A 541 0.48 29.95 -20.59
C PHE A 541 0.68 31.12 -21.58
N ASN A 542 0.47 32.38 -21.18
CA ASN A 542 0.63 33.54 -22.05
C ASN A 542 2.04 33.73 -22.61
N VAL A 543 3.06 33.21 -21.92
CA VAL A 543 4.47 33.33 -22.30
C VAL A 543 5.01 31.96 -22.70
N GLU A 544 5.12 31.73 -24.02
CA GLU A 544 5.54 30.47 -24.65
C GLU A 544 6.81 29.86 -24.04
N ASN A 545 7.80 30.70 -23.71
CA ASN A 545 9.05 30.30 -23.07
C ASN A 545 9.30 31.11 -21.78
N TYR A 546 8.55 30.78 -20.73
CA TYR A 546 8.70 31.43 -19.41
C TYR A 546 10.11 31.28 -18.83
N VAL A 547 10.84 30.22 -19.17
CA VAL A 547 12.21 29.98 -18.69
C VAL A 547 13.16 31.04 -19.25
N LYS A 548 13.12 31.29 -20.57
CA LYS A 548 13.88 32.36 -21.21
C LYS A 548 13.52 33.73 -20.64
N PHE A 549 12.22 34.03 -20.56
CA PHE A 549 11.73 35.32 -20.07
C PHE A 549 12.22 35.60 -18.63
N LEU A 550 12.16 34.59 -17.76
CA LEU A 550 12.73 34.63 -16.41
C LEU A 550 14.24 34.89 -16.44
N THR A 551 15.03 34.07 -17.17
CA THR A 551 16.49 34.19 -17.13
C THR A 551 17.01 35.45 -17.79
N ASP A 552 16.44 35.90 -18.91
CA ASP A 552 16.92 37.12 -19.58
C ASP A 552 16.62 38.37 -18.73
N HIS A 553 15.45 38.42 -18.09
CA HIS A 553 15.13 39.50 -17.15
C HIS A 553 16.05 39.48 -15.91
N MET A 554 16.28 38.29 -15.32
CA MET A 554 17.18 38.15 -14.16
C MET A 554 18.65 38.42 -14.50
N ARG A 555 19.17 37.95 -15.64
CA ARG A 555 20.52 38.27 -16.14
C ARG A 555 20.70 39.76 -16.35
N SER A 556 19.71 40.46 -16.90
CA SER A 556 19.75 41.91 -17.09
C SER A 556 19.81 42.64 -15.74
N LEU A 557 18.91 42.27 -14.83
CA LEU A 557 18.80 42.89 -13.50
C LEU A 557 20.03 42.64 -12.62
N LEU A 558 20.53 41.41 -12.58
CA LEU A 558 21.72 41.05 -11.80
C LEU A 558 22.99 41.68 -12.37
N ARG A 559 23.17 41.72 -13.70
CA ARG A 559 24.30 42.45 -14.31
C ARG A 559 24.27 43.94 -13.95
N HIS A 560 23.09 44.56 -13.92
CA HIS A 560 22.96 45.95 -13.48
C HIS A 560 23.31 46.11 -11.99
N ALA A 561 22.78 45.26 -11.11
CA ALA A 561 23.01 45.34 -9.66
C ALA A 561 24.48 45.11 -9.30
N ILE A 562 25.12 44.08 -9.87
CA ILE A 562 26.53 43.74 -9.63
C ILE A 562 27.45 44.88 -10.12
N LYS A 563 27.09 45.56 -11.23
CA LYS A 563 27.90 46.67 -11.78
C LYS A 563 27.96 47.91 -10.88
N GLN A 564 27.05 48.07 -9.92
CA GLN A 564 27.07 49.18 -8.95
C GLN A 564 27.99 48.93 -7.75
N VAL A 565 28.34 47.67 -7.48
CA VAL A 565 29.03 47.23 -6.26
C VAL A 565 30.51 46.97 -6.57
N GLY A 566 31.40 47.32 -5.62
CA GLY A 566 32.83 47.03 -5.72
C GLY A 566 33.13 45.54 -5.46
N VAL A 567 34.26 45.04 -5.96
CA VAL A 567 34.59 43.60 -5.91
C VAL A 567 34.71 43.06 -4.48
N GLN A 568 35.28 43.85 -3.56
CA GLN A 568 35.44 43.49 -2.14
C GLN A 568 34.09 43.44 -1.40
N GLU A 569 33.23 44.44 -1.62
CA GLU A 569 31.88 44.51 -1.04
C GLU A 569 31.00 43.38 -1.60
N PHE A 570 31.13 43.10 -2.91
CA PHE A 570 30.42 42.01 -3.55
C PHE A 570 30.88 40.65 -3.02
N TYR A 571 32.18 40.38 -2.86
CA TYR A 571 32.66 39.10 -2.33
C TYR A 571 32.18 38.87 -0.88
N ALA A 572 32.24 39.91 -0.02
CA ALA A 572 31.80 39.81 1.37
C ALA A 572 30.27 39.69 1.53
N SER A 573 29.47 40.25 0.62
CA SER A 573 28.00 40.35 0.73
C SER A 573 27.23 39.82 -0.49
N ALA A 574 27.84 38.93 -1.29
CA ALA A 574 27.29 38.44 -2.56
C ALA A 574 25.84 37.96 -2.43
N ALA A 575 25.58 37.17 -1.38
CA ALA A 575 24.28 36.58 -1.12
C ALA A 575 23.19 37.64 -0.89
N ASP A 576 23.49 38.73 -0.17
CA ASP A 576 22.53 39.80 0.08
C ASP A 576 22.39 40.76 -1.09
N VAL A 577 23.46 41.05 -1.84
CA VAL A 577 23.36 41.81 -3.10
C VAL A 577 22.43 41.09 -4.08
N ILE A 578 22.65 39.79 -4.31
CA ILE A 578 21.86 38.97 -5.23
C ILE A 578 20.41 38.83 -4.72
N ARG A 579 20.21 38.47 -3.45
CA ARG A 579 18.85 38.28 -2.89
C ARG A 579 18.05 39.57 -2.84
N ASN A 580 18.67 40.70 -2.46
CA ASN A 580 17.98 41.99 -2.43
C ASN A 580 17.61 42.48 -3.84
N ALA A 581 18.45 42.21 -4.84
CA ALA A 581 18.16 42.54 -6.24
C ALA A 581 16.98 41.71 -6.78
N VAL A 582 17.00 40.39 -6.57
CA VAL A 582 15.96 39.50 -7.11
C VAL A 582 14.66 39.57 -6.32
N LEU A 583 14.70 39.34 -5.00
CA LEU A 583 13.51 39.16 -4.14
C LEU A 583 13.01 40.46 -3.49
N GLY A 584 13.77 41.55 -3.60
CA GLY A 584 13.53 42.79 -2.86
C GLY A 584 14.25 42.82 -1.51
N ARG A 585 14.28 44.02 -0.90
CA ARG A 585 14.75 44.20 0.48
C ARG A 585 13.80 43.49 1.46
N PRO A 586 14.29 42.96 2.58
CA PRO A 586 13.41 42.43 3.62
C PRO A 586 12.52 43.54 4.19
N ASP A 587 11.28 43.18 4.52
CA ASP A 587 10.34 44.01 5.27
C ASP A 587 10.66 44.02 6.77
N GLU A 588 9.91 44.78 7.57
CA GLU A 588 10.10 44.89 9.03
C GLU A 588 9.95 43.55 9.77
N THR A 589 9.26 42.59 9.16
CA THR A 589 9.08 41.21 9.66
C THR A 589 10.19 40.24 9.20
N GLY A 590 11.15 40.71 8.40
CA GLY A 590 12.24 39.89 7.84
C GLY A 590 11.82 39.00 6.67
N THR A 591 10.57 39.07 6.22
CA THR A 591 10.12 38.41 5.00
C THR A 591 10.57 39.20 3.76
N ARG A 592 10.75 38.50 2.64
CA ARG A 592 10.97 39.13 1.34
C ARG A 592 9.73 38.87 0.49
N THR A 593 9.16 39.92 -0.10
CA THR A 593 7.95 39.83 -0.92
C THR A 593 8.14 38.94 -2.15
N GLY A 594 9.38 38.75 -2.59
CA GLY A 594 9.69 38.09 -3.85
C GLY A 594 9.40 39.02 -5.03
N ARG A 595 9.61 38.51 -6.24
CA ARG A 595 9.39 39.25 -7.49
C ARG A 595 8.35 38.56 -8.35
N GLN A 596 7.28 39.28 -8.65
CA GLN A 596 6.18 38.85 -9.48
C GLN A 596 6.34 39.36 -10.91
N PHE A 597 5.92 38.54 -11.88
CA PHE A 597 5.81 38.88 -13.29
C PHE A 597 4.32 38.90 -13.65
N PRO A 598 3.72 40.07 -13.93
CA PRO A 598 2.29 40.17 -14.21
C PRO A 598 1.86 39.51 -15.52
N GLU A 599 2.78 39.27 -16.45
CA GLU A 599 2.49 38.78 -17.82
C GLU A 599 1.99 37.33 -17.83
N ASN A 600 2.54 36.50 -16.94
CA ASN A 600 2.21 35.08 -16.80
C ASN A 600 1.92 34.64 -15.36
N GLY A 601 1.88 35.57 -14.39
CA GLY A 601 1.61 35.26 -12.99
C GLY A 601 2.73 34.50 -12.25
N MET A 602 3.93 34.34 -12.84
CA MET A 602 5.03 33.68 -12.13
C MET A 602 5.64 34.58 -11.05
N ARG A 603 6.03 33.99 -9.92
CA ARG A 603 6.64 34.68 -8.78
C ARG A 603 7.87 33.92 -8.31
N ILE A 604 9.01 34.62 -8.27
CA ILE A 604 10.22 34.16 -7.61
C ILE A 604 10.03 34.41 -6.11
N TYR A 605 9.93 33.33 -5.32
CA TYR A 605 9.77 33.41 -3.87
C TYR A 605 11.07 33.19 -3.11
N ASP A 606 12.05 32.52 -3.72
CA ASP A 606 13.35 32.21 -3.11
C ASP A 606 14.45 32.08 -4.19
N VAL A 607 15.69 32.38 -3.81
CA VAL A 607 16.88 32.30 -4.68
C VAL A 607 18.03 31.64 -3.93
N GLU A 608 18.46 30.53 -4.50
CA GLU A 608 19.53 29.67 -4.02
C GLU A 608 20.78 29.98 -4.86
N ILE A 609 21.79 30.61 -4.24
CA ILE A 609 23.10 30.83 -4.85
C ILE A 609 23.89 29.53 -4.66
N LEU A 610 24.33 28.94 -5.77
CA LEU A 610 25.03 27.66 -5.77
C LEU A 610 26.55 27.86 -5.77
N ASP A 611 27.03 28.87 -6.50
CA ASP A 611 28.44 29.15 -6.67
C ASP A 611 28.66 30.62 -7.08
N VAL A 612 29.81 31.19 -6.71
CA VAL A 612 30.25 32.55 -7.06
C VAL A 612 31.75 32.49 -7.32
N THR A 613 32.14 32.38 -8.58
CA THR A 613 33.55 32.30 -8.99
C THR A 613 34.01 33.63 -9.59
N MET A 614 35.26 34.01 -9.31
CA MET A 614 35.87 35.14 -10.00
C MET A 614 36.49 34.66 -11.31
N GLY A 615 36.40 35.50 -12.34
CA GLY A 615 37.01 35.20 -13.64
C GLY A 615 38.54 35.43 -13.68
N ASP A 616 39.13 35.87 -12.57
CA ASP A 616 40.55 36.20 -12.41
C ASP A 616 41.04 35.65 -11.07
N GLU A 617 41.78 34.53 -11.14
CA GLU A 617 42.29 33.75 -10.01
C GLU A 617 43.27 34.57 -9.14
N ALA A 618 44.04 35.47 -9.73
CA ALA A 618 45.02 36.30 -9.01
C ALA A 618 44.34 37.33 -8.08
N ILE A 619 43.15 37.81 -8.44
CA ILE A 619 42.36 38.73 -7.60
C ILE A 619 41.72 37.97 -6.44
N GLU A 620 41.31 36.73 -6.66
CA GLU A 620 40.73 35.87 -5.63
C GLU A 620 41.77 35.48 -4.55
N GLU A 621 42.99 35.13 -4.95
CA GLU A 621 44.11 34.90 -4.01
C GLU A 621 44.41 36.14 -3.15
N LEU A 622 44.54 37.32 -3.77
CA LEU A 622 44.83 38.58 -3.06
C LEU A 622 43.74 38.98 -2.07
N LEU A 623 42.45 38.78 -2.42
CA LEU A 623 41.34 39.05 -1.50
C LEU A 623 41.32 38.04 -0.34
N THR A 624 41.66 36.78 -0.60
CA THR A 624 41.74 35.72 0.43
C THR A 624 42.88 35.99 1.41
N GLU A 625 44.07 36.36 0.93
CA GLU A 625 45.21 36.74 1.76
C GLU A 625 44.89 37.96 2.64
N ALA A 626 44.26 38.99 2.06
CA ALA A 626 43.82 40.17 2.80
C ALA A 626 42.81 39.84 3.92
N GLN A 627 41.85 38.95 3.67
CA GLN A 627 40.92 38.49 4.72
C GLN A 627 41.62 37.70 5.82
N HIS A 628 42.52 36.76 5.46
CA HIS A 628 43.30 36.00 6.44
C HIS A 628 44.17 36.91 7.32
N ALA A 629 44.78 37.96 6.75
CA ALA A 629 45.54 38.95 7.50
C ALA A 629 44.66 39.71 8.53
N VAL A 630 43.45 40.14 8.14
CA VAL A 630 42.50 40.82 9.04
C VAL A 630 42.01 39.88 10.16
N VAL A 631 41.66 38.63 9.85
CA VAL A 631 41.23 37.64 10.86
C VAL A 631 42.37 37.37 11.85
N SER A 632 43.60 37.19 11.37
CA SER A 632 44.79 37.00 12.21
C SER A 632 45.02 38.17 13.18
N GLN A 633 44.99 39.41 12.68
CA GLN A 633 45.13 40.61 13.52
C GLN A 633 43.98 40.75 14.55
N THR A 634 42.76 40.36 14.18
CA THR A 634 41.60 40.41 15.08
C THR A 634 41.73 39.40 16.23
N LEU A 635 42.15 38.17 15.92
CA LEU A 635 42.46 37.13 16.91
C LEU A 635 43.61 37.54 17.84
N GLU A 636 44.64 38.21 17.30
CA GLU A 636 45.75 38.71 18.11
C GLU A 636 45.31 39.84 19.05
N LEU A 637 44.45 40.76 18.60
CA LEU A 637 43.87 41.81 19.44
C LEU A 637 42.99 41.23 20.55
N GLU A 638 42.17 40.22 20.27
CA GLU A 638 41.40 39.53 21.33
C GLU A 638 42.31 38.82 22.33
N ALA A 639 43.35 38.12 21.86
CA ALA A 639 44.32 37.47 22.75
C ALA A 639 45.04 38.48 23.66
N ARG A 640 45.37 39.68 23.14
CA ARG A 640 45.93 40.78 23.93
C ARG A 640 44.92 41.35 24.93
N LYS A 641 43.63 41.52 24.57
CA LYS A 641 42.57 41.97 25.49
C LYS A 641 42.36 41.00 26.65
N ARG A 642 42.17 39.71 26.38
CA ARG A 642 41.99 38.68 27.43
C ARG A 642 43.20 38.61 28.38
N ARG A 643 44.41 38.85 27.87
CA ARG A 643 45.63 38.93 28.69
C ARG A 643 45.65 40.18 29.58
N LEU A 644 45.18 41.33 29.09
CA LEU A 644 45.05 42.55 29.89
C LEU A 644 44.04 42.36 31.04
N GLU A 645 42.84 41.85 30.72
CA GLU A 645 41.78 41.57 31.70
C GLU A 645 42.25 40.61 32.80
N HIS A 646 42.98 39.55 32.44
CA HIS A 646 43.58 38.64 33.41
C HIS A 646 44.56 39.34 34.36
N VAL A 647 45.43 40.22 33.84
CA VAL A 647 46.42 40.95 34.64
C VAL A 647 45.74 41.96 35.57
N GLU A 648 44.74 42.69 35.09
CA GLU A 648 43.95 43.62 35.90
C GLU A 648 43.24 42.91 37.07
N GLN A 649 42.64 41.73 36.82
CA GLN A 649 42.00 40.96 37.88
C GLN A 649 43.01 40.36 38.88
N SER A 650 44.17 39.86 38.43
CA SER A 650 45.18 39.35 39.37
C SER A 650 45.74 40.44 40.28
N GLU A 651 46.08 41.62 39.72
CA GLU A 651 46.55 42.79 40.48
C GLU A 651 45.50 43.29 41.48
N MET A 652 44.23 43.32 41.09
CA MET A 652 43.13 43.73 41.98
C MET A 652 42.97 42.76 43.16
N ILE A 653 43.10 41.45 42.92
CA ILE A 653 43.04 40.42 43.96
C ILE A 653 44.24 40.53 44.90
N GLU A 654 45.47 40.65 44.39
CA GLU A 654 46.68 40.79 45.22
C GLU A 654 46.62 42.02 46.13
N ARG A 655 46.19 43.18 45.61
CA ARG A 655 45.99 44.39 46.43
C ARG A 655 44.96 44.17 47.54
N ARG A 656 43.89 43.43 47.26
CA ARG A 656 42.85 43.11 48.24
C ARG A 656 43.38 42.18 49.34
N ILE A 657 44.17 41.17 48.97
CA ILE A 657 44.84 40.26 49.91
C ILE A 657 45.82 41.04 50.80
N ALA A 658 46.65 41.90 50.23
CA ALA A 658 47.60 42.73 50.98
C ALA A 658 46.89 43.68 51.96
N GLN A 659 45.77 44.30 51.54
CA GLN A 659 44.96 45.15 52.41
C GLN A 659 44.38 44.36 53.60
N TYR A 660 43.72 43.22 53.37
CA TYR A 660 43.18 42.40 54.45
C TYR A 660 44.26 41.84 55.38
N GLN A 661 45.45 41.53 54.87
CA GLN A 661 46.60 41.14 55.71
C GLN A 661 47.10 42.30 56.59
N ALA A 662 47.07 43.54 56.09
CA ALA A 662 47.44 44.72 56.88
C ALA A 662 46.40 45.02 57.98
N GLU A 663 45.11 44.98 57.65
CA GLU A 663 43.99 45.13 58.61
C GLU A 663 44.04 44.04 59.69
N THR A 664 44.30 42.79 59.31
CA THR A 664 44.46 41.66 60.25
C THR A 664 45.66 41.87 61.18
N LYS A 665 46.79 42.39 60.68
CA LYS A 665 47.96 42.71 61.51
C LYS A 665 47.69 43.85 62.49
N GLN A 666 46.95 44.89 62.09
CA GLN A 666 46.54 45.96 63.00
C GLN A 666 45.67 45.41 64.13
N LEU A 667 44.64 44.63 63.80
CA LEU A 667 43.76 44.00 64.79
C LEU A 667 44.54 43.09 65.79
N GLN A 668 45.54 42.36 65.31
CA GLN A 668 46.44 41.58 66.17
C GLN A 668 47.32 42.45 67.09
N MET A 669 47.80 43.60 66.60
CA MET A 669 48.55 44.55 67.42
C MET A 669 47.67 45.18 68.51
N ASP A 670 46.44 45.58 68.17
CA ASP A 670 45.49 46.17 69.12
C ASP A 670 45.08 45.17 70.22
N LEU A 671 44.80 43.91 69.86
CA LEU A 671 44.57 42.83 70.83
C LEU A 671 45.78 42.59 71.76
N SER A 672 47.01 42.66 71.23
CA SER A 672 48.25 42.54 72.01
C SER A 672 48.44 43.73 72.98
N ILE A 673 48.03 44.94 72.58
CA ILE A 673 48.01 46.12 73.45
C ILE A 673 46.98 45.96 74.56
N GLU A 674 45.77 45.49 74.27
CA GLU A 674 44.78 45.19 75.30
C GLU A 674 45.25 44.13 76.29
N GLU A 675 45.87 43.05 75.82
CA GLU A 675 46.48 42.04 76.70
C GLU A 675 47.56 42.63 77.59
N ARG A 676 48.43 43.50 77.04
CA ARG A 676 49.46 44.21 77.82
C ARG A 676 48.83 45.08 78.89
N ASN A 677 47.81 45.86 78.54
CA ASN A 677 47.13 46.75 79.48
C ASN A 677 46.42 45.97 80.60
N LYS A 678 45.77 44.84 80.28
CA LYS A 678 45.14 43.95 81.27
C LYS A 678 46.18 43.32 82.20
N LYS A 679 47.34 42.89 81.68
CA LYS A 679 48.47 42.37 82.50
C LYS A 679 49.05 43.46 83.40
N LEU A 680 49.31 44.65 82.86
CA LEU A 680 49.82 45.79 83.64
C LEU A 680 48.86 46.21 84.76
N ALA A 681 47.55 46.15 84.53
CA ALA A 681 46.55 46.44 85.58
C ALA A 681 46.61 45.43 86.74
N VAL A 682 46.86 44.14 86.46
CA VAL A 682 47.07 43.11 87.49
C VAL A 682 48.39 43.34 88.22
N GLU A 683 49.48 43.58 87.49
CA GLU A 683 50.81 43.85 88.09
C GLU A 683 50.80 45.11 88.99
N LEU A 684 50.09 46.17 88.58
CA LEU A 684 49.91 47.37 89.40
C LEU A 684 49.08 47.09 90.66
N ALA A 685 48.04 46.26 90.57
CA ALA A 685 47.26 45.85 91.74
C ALA A 685 48.10 45.04 92.74
N ASP A 686 48.91 44.09 92.26
CA ASP A 686 49.84 43.32 93.09
C ASP A 686 50.91 44.21 93.73
N VAL A 687 51.48 45.17 92.98
CA VAL A 687 52.46 46.13 93.53
C VAL A 687 51.82 47.04 94.58
N MET A 688 50.59 47.54 94.35
CA MET A 688 49.86 48.34 95.33
C MET A 688 49.53 47.56 96.60
N ALA A 689 49.08 46.30 96.48
CA ALA A 689 48.83 45.43 97.61
C ALA A 689 50.12 45.15 98.44
N ASN A 690 51.24 44.94 97.76
CA ASN A 690 52.55 44.78 98.40
C ASN A 690 53.04 46.07 99.10
N ILE A 691 52.80 47.24 98.52
CA ILE A 691 53.10 48.54 99.15
C ILE A 691 52.26 48.74 100.41
N GLU A 692 50.95 48.47 100.35
CA GLU A 692 50.07 48.53 101.52
C GLU A 692 50.53 47.58 102.64
N ALA A 693 50.79 46.32 102.31
CA ALA A 693 51.27 45.31 103.26
C ALA A 693 52.58 45.75 103.92
N ARG A 694 53.52 46.30 103.15
CA ARG A 694 54.80 46.79 103.64
C ARG A 694 54.67 48.08 104.48
N SER A 695 53.70 48.95 104.16
CA SER A 695 53.40 50.12 105.00
C SER A 695 52.82 49.71 106.36
N ARG A 696 51.94 48.70 106.41
CA ARG A 696 51.41 48.15 107.67
C ARG A 696 52.51 47.49 108.51
N GLN A 697 53.43 46.75 107.88
CA GLN A 697 54.62 46.22 108.58
C GLN A 697 55.49 47.34 109.17
N LEU A 698 55.79 48.40 108.39
CA LEU A 698 56.62 49.51 108.86
C LEU A 698 55.94 50.33 109.97
N GLN A 699 54.61 50.46 109.96
CA GLN A 699 53.88 51.05 111.08
C GLN A 699 53.97 50.18 112.35
N GLY A 700 53.95 48.86 112.21
CA GLY A 700 54.19 47.92 113.31
C GLY A 700 55.58 48.08 113.94
N THR A 701 56.65 48.08 113.13
CA THR A 701 58.02 48.21 113.65
C THR A 701 58.31 49.59 114.24
N VAL A 702 57.70 50.67 113.74
CA VAL A 702 57.79 52.00 114.36
C VAL A 702 57.08 52.04 115.72
N ALA A 703 55.98 51.30 115.90
CA ALA A 703 55.33 51.18 117.20
C ALA A 703 56.19 50.39 118.20
N GLU A 704 56.81 49.28 117.78
CA GLU A 704 57.76 48.52 118.61
C GLU A 704 58.98 49.37 119.02
N GLN A 705 59.54 50.17 118.09
CA GLN A 705 60.68 51.04 118.38
C GLN A 705 60.37 52.15 119.38
N LYS A 706 59.12 52.66 119.44
CA LYS A 706 58.73 53.63 120.48
C LYS A 706 58.79 53.02 121.89
N VAL A 707 58.23 51.82 122.07
CA VAL A 707 58.26 51.10 123.36
C VAL A 707 59.70 50.78 123.77
N LEU A 708 60.55 50.38 122.81
CA LEU A 708 61.99 50.17 123.03
C LEU A 708 62.75 51.46 123.40
N GLY A 709 62.30 52.62 122.91
CA GLY A 709 62.84 53.94 123.26
C GLY A 709 62.58 54.29 124.73
N GLU A 710 61.34 54.16 125.18
CA GLU A 710 60.93 54.44 126.57
C GLU A 710 61.69 53.56 127.59
N ILE A 711 61.92 52.28 127.25
CA ILE A 711 62.71 51.36 128.07
C ILE A 711 64.18 51.81 128.16
N LYS A 712 64.79 52.21 127.04
CA LYS A 712 66.18 52.71 127.03
C LYS A 712 66.35 54.04 127.76
N GLU A 713 65.35 54.91 127.74
CA GLU A 713 65.39 56.19 128.46
C GLU A 713 65.42 55.96 129.98
N ALA A 714 64.66 54.99 130.47
CA ALA A 714 64.68 54.56 131.87
C ALA A 714 66.02 53.91 132.28
N GLU A 715 66.66 53.13 131.41
CA GLU A 715 68.00 52.57 131.67
C GLU A 715 69.09 53.65 131.72
N LEU A 716 69.05 54.62 130.80
CA LEU A 716 70.03 55.71 130.72
C LEU A 716 69.90 56.66 131.92
N GLY A 717 68.67 56.86 132.44
CA GLY A 717 68.44 57.55 133.71
C GLY A 717 69.07 56.85 134.91
N ARG A 718 68.95 55.51 135.00
CA ARG A 718 69.62 54.71 136.06
C ARG A 718 71.14 54.77 135.95
N ALA A 719 71.69 54.72 134.73
CA ALA A 719 73.12 54.80 134.50
C ALA A 719 73.73 56.15 134.90
N LYS A 720 73.05 57.27 134.62
CA LYS A 720 73.46 58.60 135.10
C LYS A 720 73.49 58.68 136.63
N ALA A 721 72.41 58.27 137.29
CA ALA A 721 72.33 58.29 138.75
C ALA A 721 73.42 57.44 139.44
N ALA A 722 73.82 56.32 138.82
CA ALA A 722 74.95 55.51 139.30
C ALA A 722 76.30 56.23 139.12
N SER A 723 76.54 56.84 137.95
CA SER A 723 77.79 57.55 137.65
C SER A 723 77.96 58.84 138.48
N ASP A 724 76.88 59.58 138.74
CA ASP A 724 76.89 60.76 139.61
C ASP A 724 77.22 60.38 141.07
N LEU A 725 76.74 59.22 141.53
CA LEU A 725 77.08 58.67 142.86
C LEU A 725 78.56 58.26 142.95
N GLU A 726 79.11 57.62 141.91
CA GLU A 726 80.54 57.29 141.84
C GLU A 726 81.42 58.54 141.84
N LEU A 727 81.05 59.59 141.09
CA LEU A 727 81.73 60.88 141.09
C LEU A 727 81.70 61.58 142.46
N ALA A 728 80.57 61.53 143.17
CA ALA A 728 80.47 62.05 144.53
C ALA A 728 81.38 61.29 145.52
N VAL A 729 81.42 59.96 145.45
CA VAL A 729 82.30 59.12 146.29
C VAL A 729 83.78 59.34 145.94
N ALA A 730 84.11 59.51 144.66
CA ALA A 730 85.48 59.81 144.21
C ALA A 730 85.95 61.17 144.74
N ASN A 731 85.13 62.22 144.66
CA ASN A 731 85.45 63.55 145.18
C ASN A 731 85.66 63.54 146.70
N GLN A 732 84.79 62.86 147.48
CA GLN A 732 84.99 62.73 148.93
C GLN A 732 86.29 61.98 149.29
N ARG A 733 86.63 60.91 148.57
CA ARG A 733 87.92 60.21 148.76
C ARG A 733 89.10 61.11 148.42
N MET A 734 89.00 61.93 147.38
CA MET A 734 90.06 62.85 146.98
C MET A 734 90.24 64.02 147.97
N GLU A 735 89.16 64.52 148.58
CA GLU A 735 89.23 65.48 149.69
C GLU A 735 89.79 64.90 150.99
N GLN A 736 89.52 63.63 151.31
CA GLN A 736 90.20 62.93 152.40
C GLN A 736 91.69 62.80 152.10
N ARG A 737 92.05 62.40 150.88
CA ARG A 737 93.45 62.26 150.46
C ARG A 737 94.24 63.57 150.50
N LEU A 738 93.61 64.69 150.14
CA LEU A 738 94.19 66.03 150.27
C LEU A 738 94.34 66.53 151.72
N ARG A 739 93.57 65.96 152.67
CA ARG A 739 93.78 66.16 154.11
C ARG A 739 94.92 65.29 154.62
N GLU A 740 94.90 63.99 154.33
CA GLU A 740 96.00 63.06 154.67
C GLU A 740 97.36 63.58 154.18
N LEU A 741 97.48 64.02 152.92
CA LEU A 741 98.73 64.56 152.40
C LEU A 741 99.16 65.89 153.05
N ARG A 742 98.23 66.73 153.50
CA ARG A 742 98.59 67.95 154.26
C ARG A 742 99.16 67.58 155.62
N ASP A 743 98.52 66.65 156.32
CA ASP A 743 98.97 66.17 157.62
C ASP A 743 100.29 65.39 157.51
N GLU A 744 100.50 64.61 156.44
CA GLU A 744 101.78 63.97 156.12
C GLU A 744 102.89 64.99 155.85
N VAL A 745 102.64 66.04 155.05
CA VAL A 745 103.65 67.09 154.79
C VAL A 745 103.98 67.86 156.07
N GLU A 746 103.00 68.18 156.90
CA GLU A 746 103.26 68.83 158.19
C GLU A 746 104.03 67.91 159.16
N ALA A 747 103.73 66.61 159.17
CA ALA A 747 104.47 65.61 159.95
C ALA A 747 105.90 65.38 159.43
N VAL A 748 106.12 65.42 158.12
CA VAL A 748 107.46 65.32 157.51
C VAL A 748 108.30 66.56 157.81
N VAL A 749 107.73 67.77 157.77
CA VAL A 749 108.42 69.00 158.20
C VAL A 749 108.75 68.98 159.70
N LYS A 750 107.88 68.40 160.54
CA LYS A 750 108.17 68.18 161.98
C LYS A 750 109.24 67.10 162.23
N LYS A 751 109.30 66.03 161.43
CA LYS A 751 110.32 64.96 161.54
C LYS A 751 111.69 65.35 160.96
N ALA A 752 111.74 66.13 159.89
CA ALA A 752 112.99 66.59 159.28
C ALA A 752 113.84 67.46 160.22
N ASN A 753 113.23 68.03 161.28
CA ASN A 753 113.92 68.79 162.33
C ASN A 753 114.50 67.91 163.47
N ALA A 754 114.52 66.57 163.34
CA ALA A 754 114.98 65.65 164.40
C ALA A 754 115.79 64.40 163.91
N ILE A 755 117.06 64.62 163.52
CA ILE A 755 118.31 63.88 163.87
C ILE A 755 118.22 62.31 164.01
N SER A 756 119.02 61.43 163.38
CA SER A 756 120.51 61.30 163.29
C SER A 756 120.99 60.47 162.05
N PRO A 757 122.31 60.28 161.77
CA PRO A 757 122.82 59.89 160.44
C PRO A 757 123.51 58.49 160.28
N GLU A 758 122.81 57.34 160.29
CA GLU A 758 123.49 56.02 160.34
C GLU A 758 122.97 54.80 159.51
N LEU A 759 121.99 54.93 158.58
CA LEU A 759 121.32 53.75 157.99
C LEU A 759 121.36 53.58 156.44
N ILE A 760 122.56 53.36 155.86
CA ILE A 760 122.73 53.01 154.43
C ILE A 760 123.60 51.74 154.29
N ALA A 761 123.02 50.54 154.10
CA ALA A 761 123.82 49.32 153.79
C ALA A 761 123.10 48.05 153.26
N ALA A 762 121.98 47.61 153.85
CA ALA A 762 121.98 46.22 154.36
C ALA A 762 121.60 45.00 153.47
N LEU A 763 120.55 45.02 152.63
CA LEU A 763 119.92 43.79 152.06
C LEU A 763 119.31 44.06 150.66
N GLN A 764 119.43 43.26 149.59
CA GLN A 764 120.18 42.03 149.20
C GLN A 764 119.70 40.59 149.55
N ALA A 765 119.35 39.87 148.45
CA ALA A 765 119.82 38.53 148.00
C ALA A 765 118.98 37.22 148.18
N PHE A 766 119.07 36.34 147.15
CA PHE A 766 118.70 34.89 146.99
C PHE A 766 117.22 34.43 146.94
N GLY A 767 116.83 33.29 146.31
CA GLY A 767 117.51 32.42 145.31
C GLY A 767 117.19 30.88 145.31
N ASP A 768 116.74 30.34 144.17
CA ASP A 768 116.89 28.96 143.57
C ASP A 768 116.44 27.58 144.20
N ARG A 769 115.74 26.80 143.35
CA ARG A 769 116.00 25.40 142.87
C ARG A 769 116.35 24.22 143.84
N ALA A 770 115.36 23.42 144.29
CA ALA A 770 115.41 21.92 144.41
C ALA A 770 114.20 21.26 145.15
N MET A 771 113.15 20.84 144.43
CA MET A 771 112.16 19.83 144.88
C MET A 771 111.60 19.10 143.64
N VAL A 772 112.17 17.97 143.20
CA VAL A 772 112.10 16.63 143.79
C VAL A 772 110.63 16.13 143.80
N GLU A 773 110.15 15.45 142.75
CA GLU A 773 110.41 14.02 142.45
C GLU A 773 109.85 13.03 143.51
N ARG A 774 109.39 13.51 144.68
CA ARG A 774 108.71 12.71 145.72
C ARG A 774 107.21 12.97 145.88
N VAL A 775 106.66 14.06 145.33
CA VAL A 775 105.21 14.31 145.34
C VAL A 775 104.46 13.25 144.51
N ALA A 776 105.14 12.58 143.58
CA ALA A 776 104.59 11.56 142.69
C ALA A 776 104.20 10.21 143.34
N GLN A 777 104.30 10.05 144.67
CA GLN A 777 104.00 8.78 145.35
C GLN A 777 103.01 8.85 146.53
N SER A 778 102.54 10.03 146.98
CA SER A 778 101.93 10.16 148.33
C SER A 778 100.49 10.69 148.45
N MET A 779 99.83 11.12 147.37
CA MET A 779 98.50 11.79 147.44
C MET A 779 97.34 11.00 146.80
N ALA A 780 97.46 9.67 146.70
CA ALA A 780 96.36 8.78 146.31
C ALA A 780 95.12 8.78 147.26
N PRO A 781 95.21 9.05 148.59
CA PRO A 781 94.04 8.96 149.48
C PRO A 781 93.23 10.25 149.73
N LEU A 782 93.67 11.43 149.28
CA LEU A 782 93.25 12.71 149.90
C LEU A 782 92.29 13.63 149.09
N ALA A 783 91.85 13.23 147.90
CA ALA A 783 90.93 14.05 147.08
C ALA A 783 89.43 13.65 147.18
N ILE A 784 89.09 12.68 148.04
CA ILE A 784 87.69 12.31 148.36
C ILE A 784 86.96 13.43 149.15
N LEU A 785 87.70 14.37 149.73
CA LEU A 785 87.19 15.38 150.68
C LEU A 785 87.03 16.81 150.13
N GLY A 786 87.40 17.07 148.86
CA GLY A 786 87.48 18.44 148.33
C GLY A 786 86.52 18.81 147.19
N GLY A 787 85.91 17.84 146.52
CA GLY A 787 84.92 18.07 145.45
C GLY A 787 85.41 18.84 144.20
N LYS A 788 86.73 19.02 144.03
CA LYS A 788 87.35 19.75 142.91
C LYS A 788 88.49 18.94 142.29
N SER A 789 88.74 19.16 140.99
CA SER A 789 89.61 18.28 140.21
C SER A 789 91.08 18.71 140.26
N VAL A 790 91.98 17.74 140.13
CA VAL A 790 93.45 17.97 140.13
C VAL A 790 93.89 18.86 138.95
N ALA A 791 93.15 18.85 137.84
CA ALA A 791 93.44 19.65 136.65
C ALA A 791 93.27 21.18 136.89
N GLU A 792 92.25 21.59 137.66
CA GLU A 792 91.98 23.02 137.92
C GLU A 792 93.09 23.69 138.72
N VAL A 793 93.70 22.97 139.67
CA VAL A 793 94.80 23.48 140.49
C VAL A 793 96.05 23.69 139.62
N MET A 794 96.37 22.73 138.76
CA MET A 794 97.57 22.78 137.90
C MET A 794 97.47 23.87 136.81
N ALA A 795 96.27 24.11 136.27
CA ALA A 795 96.05 25.17 135.29
C ALA A 795 96.14 26.58 135.88
N SER A 796 95.72 26.79 137.14
CA SER A 796 95.83 28.10 137.79
C SER A 796 97.28 28.57 138.00
N LEU A 797 98.22 27.62 138.14
CA LEU A 797 99.65 27.86 138.33
C LEU A 797 100.45 28.10 137.04
N LEU A 798 99.92 27.74 135.87
CA LEU A 798 100.62 27.86 134.58
C LEU A 798 100.16 29.05 133.73
N LYS A 799 99.11 29.74 134.17
CA LYS A 799 98.50 30.90 133.51
C LYS A 799 99.49 32.08 133.45
N GLY A 800 99.79 32.57 132.25
CA GLY A 800 100.75 33.66 132.03
C GLY A 800 102.19 33.23 131.75
N THR A 801 102.45 31.93 131.48
CA THR A 801 103.77 31.45 131.03
C THR A 801 103.73 30.99 129.57
N ALA A 802 104.89 30.95 128.90
CA ALA A 802 104.99 30.68 127.46
C ALA A 802 104.46 29.29 127.01
N LEU A 803 104.23 28.36 127.94
CA LEU A 803 103.76 26.99 127.68
C LEU A 803 102.23 26.81 127.84
N GLU A 804 101.47 27.87 128.13
CA GLU A 804 100.01 27.84 128.30
C GLU A 804 99.25 27.28 127.07
N ARG A 805 99.84 27.36 125.87
CA ARG A 805 99.14 27.09 124.58
C ARG A 805 99.14 25.64 124.08
N VAL A 806 99.62 24.65 124.85
CA VAL A 806 99.92 23.30 124.28
C VAL A 806 99.25 22.10 124.98
N LEU A 807 98.65 22.21 126.19
CA LEU A 807 98.24 21.04 126.99
C LEU A 807 96.86 21.13 127.70
N ALA A 808 95.75 21.04 126.94
CA ALA A 808 94.42 20.70 127.48
C ALA A 808 93.51 20.02 126.41
N PRO A 809 92.96 18.80 126.64
CA PRO A 809 92.18 18.05 125.64
C PRO A 809 90.64 18.07 125.87
N SER A 810 89.91 17.47 124.93
CA SER A 810 88.44 17.49 124.76
C SER A 810 87.62 16.61 125.73
N VAL A 811 86.52 17.15 126.27
CA VAL A 811 85.37 16.39 126.83
C VAL A 811 84.02 17.10 126.57
N ASP A 812 83.10 16.33 125.97
CA ASP A 812 81.62 16.36 125.88
C ASP A 812 80.73 17.59 126.16
N THR A 813 79.89 17.84 125.15
CA THR A 813 78.51 18.38 125.22
C THR A 813 77.49 17.38 125.78
N PRO A 814 76.30 17.84 126.21
CA PRO A 814 75.06 17.41 125.51
C PRO A 814 74.26 18.63 124.98
N VAL A 815 73.71 18.64 123.74
CA VAL A 815 72.50 17.93 123.25
C VAL A 815 71.24 18.46 123.97
N GLU A 816 70.18 18.97 123.33
CA GLU A 816 69.49 18.48 122.12
C GLU A 816 68.85 19.63 121.29
N LYS A 817 69.33 19.90 120.07
CA LYS A 817 68.77 19.55 118.73
C LYS A 817 67.41 20.16 118.31
N PRO A 818 67.33 20.74 117.09
CA PRO A 818 66.08 21.05 116.40
C PRO A 818 65.58 19.88 115.52
N LYS A 819 64.31 19.96 115.11
CA LYS A 819 63.82 19.50 113.80
C LYS A 819 63.44 20.76 112.99
N ARG A 820 63.50 20.81 111.65
CA ARG A 820 62.71 20.04 110.67
C ARG A 820 61.21 20.10 110.90
#